data_AF-G3BCT7-F1
#
_entry.id   AF-G3BCT7-F1
#
_cell.length_a   1.000
_cell.length_b   1.000
_cell.length_c   1.000
_cell.angle_alpha   90.00
_cell.angle_beta   90.00
_cell.angle_gamma   90.00
#
_symmetry.space_group_name_H-M   'P 1'
#
loop_
_entity.id
_entity.type
_entity.pdbx_description
1 polymer ?
#
loop_
_entity_poly.entity_id
_entity_poly.type
_entity_poly.pdbx_seq_one_letter_code
_entity_poly.pdbx_strand_id
1 'polypeptide(L)'
;MSKVKDPSSLFELQKRYLLDQIKSIQLPGNLYTLVIDDKTEALLYQVLKKDQLLRVVTSIEKIDERRKQQTFLEAIYFIDPSLYTLNCVIADAINHRYKKGWGLFLPILESDSRVYQFYHSAKFLKNPKIQNYFDFGENIHFTEASMFPMEARVFLTDDKTPNSMPIYFNENCSELVLTQVRNVAKSLVNLMVVTGEYPLIRFYSPQNQYFYKATRLSELIADEFQRQIDDYARSHHDFPPEENQGKPRSILLVVDRTIDLFAPLLHEFTYQAMAMDIVPSLERDGVYKYQSENEKGEFTEISSKVANETDEDWVNLRHLHIIESSELIVNKINELIQNNPLMVDRSRAKNSSDLMHIVANLRGFDDERKQISLHRSLIDACLDLNGERKLAEFAADFEQTCCAEGISFEGEKVKHLHDDLIVLLARDDLHINDKMRLVLIYGLYRGGLIEADFVKIAKFLGVRDTQIISLVSRCFYNLHKLGFPVVKEKLSDPKVKKKMFHTINNDGTYNTSRFGPGIKSIMQFLIRYQLDEDWFPYFRDKPLQDDIPAEIAIMNSQQATSTSLRNARIKASWAQSSNKVGQSSTKSKQRIFCYVAGGITYSEIRSMYELSNTLNKDFYIGSESILKPRDFLIGLQSIDKVKQMSDLNLNLYNELTTTKEPPLYLFESSERHHLQSRPAPGNISTQNSSRVSSNLGSANSASSSSVNQMNVDFNSFNLNSQPSSNTVPSHYQKRVSSFSTNSTTSEPTKEKKSRLKRLFK
;
A
#
# COMPACT_ATOMS: atom_id res chain seq x y z
N MET A 1 13.55 -28.22 -6.17
CA MET A 1 12.18 -28.27 -6.77
C MET A 1 11.75 -26.84 -7.04
N SER A 2 11.59 -26.44 -8.30
CA SER A 2 10.94 -25.16 -8.63
C SER A 2 9.50 -25.27 -8.14
N LYS A 3 9.19 -24.66 -6.98
CA LYS A 3 7.82 -24.58 -6.48
C LYS A 3 6.99 -23.84 -7.52
N VAL A 4 5.90 -24.47 -7.96
CA VAL A 4 4.91 -23.87 -8.84
C VAL A 4 4.45 -22.57 -8.18
N LYS A 5 4.73 -21.42 -8.81
CA LYS A 5 4.26 -20.11 -8.33
C LYS A 5 2.75 -20.14 -8.24
N ASP A 6 2.19 -19.59 -7.16
CA ASP A 6 0.73 -19.54 -6.95
C ASP A 6 0.05 -18.94 -8.20
N PRO A 7 -0.73 -19.73 -8.97
CA PRO A 7 -1.35 -19.26 -10.21
C PRO A 7 -2.43 -18.20 -9.94
N SER A 8 -2.88 -18.05 -8.69
CA SER A 8 -3.81 -17.00 -8.26
C SER A 8 -3.12 -15.69 -7.87
N SER A 9 -1.77 -15.65 -7.91
CA SER A 9 -0.98 -14.45 -7.61
C SER A 9 -1.24 -13.34 -8.61
N LEU A 10 -1.51 -12.13 -8.12
CA LEU A 10 -1.71 -10.95 -8.95
C LEU A 10 -0.51 -10.64 -9.85
N PHE A 11 0.71 -10.90 -9.39
CA PHE A 11 1.92 -10.74 -10.20
C PHE A 11 1.90 -11.65 -11.43
N GLU A 12 1.57 -12.92 -11.26
CA GLU A 12 1.58 -13.88 -12.38
C GLU A 12 0.40 -13.65 -13.32
N LEU A 13 -0.78 -13.34 -12.77
CA LEU A 13 -1.97 -13.02 -13.56
C LEU A 13 -1.74 -11.79 -14.46
N GLN A 14 -1.26 -10.69 -13.88
CA GLN A 14 -1.00 -9.46 -14.64
C GLN A 14 0.18 -9.61 -15.61
N LYS A 15 1.25 -10.30 -15.19
CA LYS A 15 2.39 -10.61 -16.07
C LYS A 15 1.94 -11.36 -17.32
N ARG A 16 1.16 -12.43 -17.14
CA ARG A 16 0.63 -13.23 -18.26
C ARG A 16 -0.23 -12.38 -19.16
N TYR A 17 -1.18 -11.65 -18.58
CA TYR A 17 -2.06 -10.75 -19.32
C TYR A 17 -1.28 -9.73 -20.18
N LEU A 18 -0.34 -8.98 -19.59
CA LEU A 18 0.43 -7.97 -20.33
C LEU A 18 1.29 -8.58 -21.45
N LEU A 19 1.91 -9.73 -21.21
CA LEU A 19 2.67 -10.42 -22.25
C LEU A 19 1.77 -10.91 -23.39
N ASP A 20 0.58 -11.41 -23.08
CA ASP A 20 -0.36 -11.88 -24.09
C ASP A 20 -0.89 -10.72 -24.94
N GLN A 21 -1.17 -9.56 -24.33
CA GLN A 21 -1.58 -8.34 -25.02
C GLN A 21 -0.47 -7.76 -25.92
N ILE A 22 0.78 -7.80 -25.50
CA ILE A 22 1.90 -7.38 -26.36
C ILE A 22 2.07 -8.33 -27.54
N LYS A 23 1.96 -9.65 -27.30
CA LYS A 23 2.12 -10.67 -28.34
C LYS A 23 0.96 -10.69 -29.34
N SER A 24 -0.26 -10.37 -28.92
CA SER A 24 -1.43 -10.37 -29.82
C SER A 24 -1.32 -9.34 -30.94
N ILE A 25 -0.50 -8.29 -30.75
CA ILE A 25 -0.21 -7.27 -31.77
C ILE A 25 0.84 -7.77 -32.79
N GLN A 26 1.68 -8.73 -32.42
CA GLN A 26 2.83 -9.11 -33.22
C GLN A 26 2.46 -10.01 -34.39
N LEU A 27 2.87 -9.62 -35.59
CA LEU A 27 2.74 -10.41 -36.80
C LEU A 27 4.06 -11.16 -37.11
N PRO A 28 3.99 -12.41 -37.59
CA PRO A 28 5.18 -13.17 -37.96
C PRO A 28 6.03 -12.46 -39.01
N GLY A 29 7.35 -12.43 -38.79
CA GLY A 29 8.33 -11.85 -39.73
C GLY A 29 8.60 -10.35 -39.54
N ASN A 30 7.84 -9.66 -38.70
CA ASN A 30 8.09 -8.26 -38.35
C ASN A 30 8.97 -8.14 -37.10
N LEU A 31 9.68 -7.01 -36.99
CA LEU A 31 10.46 -6.63 -35.81
C LEU A 31 9.77 -5.47 -35.10
N TYR A 32 9.62 -5.59 -33.78
CA TYR A 32 8.84 -4.66 -32.97
C TYR A 32 9.70 -3.96 -31.92
N THR A 33 9.52 -2.66 -31.78
CA THR A 33 10.00 -1.89 -30.62
C THR A 33 8.83 -1.57 -29.71
N LEU A 34 9.01 -1.70 -28.39
CA LEU A 34 8.02 -1.30 -27.40
C LEU A 34 8.30 0.12 -26.94
N VAL A 35 7.39 1.05 -27.22
CA VAL A 35 7.48 2.44 -26.81
C VAL A 35 6.58 2.67 -25.60
N ILE A 36 7.18 3.10 -24.49
CA ILE A 36 6.52 3.22 -23.18
C ILE A 36 6.65 4.63 -22.60
N ASP A 37 5.71 5.00 -21.72
CA ASP A 37 5.78 6.22 -20.91
C ASP A 37 6.17 5.90 -19.45
N ASP A 38 6.21 6.92 -18.58
CA ASP A 38 6.56 6.73 -17.15
C ASP A 38 5.61 5.77 -16.43
N LYS A 39 4.30 5.86 -16.72
CA LYS A 39 3.29 5.07 -16.00
C LYS A 39 3.29 3.62 -16.44
N THR A 40 3.33 3.38 -17.75
CA THR A 40 3.39 2.03 -18.31
C THR A 40 4.72 1.34 -18.05
N GLU A 41 5.83 2.09 -17.96
CA GLU A 41 7.10 1.55 -17.47
C GLU A 41 6.97 1.04 -16.02
N ALA A 42 6.38 1.85 -15.13
CA ALA A 42 6.16 1.46 -13.74
C ALA A 42 5.29 0.20 -13.65
N LEU A 43 4.20 0.12 -14.42
CA LEU A 43 3.32 -1.05 -14.50
C LEU A 43 4.04 -2.30 -15.01
N LEU A 44 4.85 -2.17 -16.07
CA LEU A 44 5.60 -3.30 -16.64
C LEU A 44 6.63 -3.82 -15.67
N TYR A 45 7.47 -2.94 -15.13
CA TYR A 45 8.59 -3.34 -14.28
C TYR A 45 8.18 -3.81 -12.89
N GLN A 46 6.91 -3.61 -12.52
CA GLN A 46 6.34 -4.24 -11.34
C GLN A 46 6.21 -5.76 -11.48
N VAL A 47 6.00 -6.28 -12.70
CA VAL A 47 5.73 -7.71 -12.95
C VAL A 47 6.69 -8.39 -13.91
N LEU A 48 7.42 -7.63 -14.73
CA LEU A 48 8.30 -8.11 -15.79
C LEU A 48 9.69 -7.49 -15.68
N LYS A 49 10.71 -8.33 -15.86
CA LYS A 49 12.08 -7.83 -16.02
C LYS A 49 12.35 -7.44 -17.47
N LYS A 50 13.26 -6.48 -17.67
CA LYS A 50 13.68 -6.00 -19.00
C LYS A 50 14.12 -7.14 -19.94
N ASP A 51 14.84 -8.14 -19.43
CA ASP A 51 15.30 -9.28 -20.22
C ASP A 51 14.16 -10.18 -20.71
N GLN A 52 13.06 -10.25 -19.97
CA GLN A 52 11.87 -11.01 -20.37
C GLN A 52 11.13 -10.31 -21.51
N LEU A 53 11.03 -8.98 -21.44
CA LEU A 53 10.43 -8.16 -22.50
C LEU A 53 11.25 -8.22 -23.79
N LEU A 54 12.58 -8.17 -23.71
CA LEU A 54 13.48 -8.26 -24.87
C LEU A 54 13.47 -9.64 -25.56
N ARG A 55 12.82 -10.66 -24.98
CA ARG A 55 12.54 -11.93 -25.67
C ARG A 55 11.29 -11.87 -26.55
N VAL A 56 10.46 -10.86 -26.34
CA VAL A 56 9.20 -10.63 -27.07
C VAL A 56 9.37 -9.49 -28.07
N VAL A 57 10.05 -8.41 -27.70
CA VAL A 57 10.31 -7.24 -28.56
C VAL A 57 11.80 -7.03 -28.79
N THR A 58 12.16 -6.38 -29.89
CA THR A 58 13.56 -6.12 -30.28
C THR A 58 14.22 -5.06 -29.39
N SER A 59 13.47 -4.03 -29.02
CA SER A 59 13.95 -2.93 -28.18
C SER A 59 12.81 -2.34 -27.35
N ILE A 60 13.17 -1.62 -26.30
CA ILE A 60 12.25 -0.90 -25.42
C ILE A 60 12.77 0.53 -25.33
N GLU A 61 11.91 1.51 -25.64
CA GLU A 61 12.28 2.92 -25.71
C GLU A 61 11.24 3.80 -25.00
N LYS A 62 11.68 4.92 -24.42
CA LYS A 62 10.79 5.89 -23.75
C LYS A 62 10.22 6.89 -24.75
N ILE A 63 8.91 7.12 -24.70
CA ILE A 63 8.17 7.94 -25.68
C ILE A 63 8.70 9.37 -25.80
N ASP A 64 9.27 9.91 -24.74
CA ASP A 64 9.75 11.28 -24.69
C ASP A 64 11.27 11.40 -24.79
N GLU A 65 12.03 10.30 -24.85
CA GLU A 65 13.47 10.34 -25.03
C GLU A 65 13.89 10.53 -26.50
N ARG A 66 15.13 11.00 -26.70
CA ARG A 66 15.71 11.16 -28.03
C ARG A 66 16.02 9.79 -28.66
N ARG A 67 15.12 9.34 -29.51
CA ARG A 67 15.21 8.06 -30.23
C ARG A 67 15.78 8.24 -31.64
N LYS A 68 16.27 7.16 -32.26
CA LYS A 68 16.73 7.18 -33.67
C LYS A 68 15.57 6.85 -34.61
N GLN A 69 15.70 7.20 -35.88
CA GLN A 69 14.78 6.73 -36.91
C GLN A 69 15.14 5.28 -37.30
N GLN A 70 14.17 4.38 -37.19
CA GLN A 70 14.29 2.94 -37.41
C GLN A 70 13.11 2.43 -38.24
N THR A 71 13.08 2.80 -39.52
CA THR A 71 12.00 2.45 -40.47
C THR A 71 11.90 0.97 -40.82
N PHE A 72 12.80 0.12 -40.31
CA PHE A 72 12.71 -1.33 -40.41
C PHE A 72 11.94 -1.96 -39.23
N LEU A 73 11.68 -1.21 -38.16
CA LEU A 73 10.89 -1.63 -37.01
C LEU A 73 9.46 -1.09 -37.11
N GLU A 74 8.51 -1.83 -36.52
CA GLU A 74 7.18 -1.34 -36.17
C GLU A 74 7.14 -1.01 -34.67
N ALA A 75 6.39 0.02 -34.28
CA ALA A 75 6.33 0.47 -32.89
C ALA A 75 5.02 0.05 -32.22
N ILE A 76 5.11 -0.63 -31.08
CA ILE A 76 4.00 -0.90 -30.17
C ILE A 76 4.02 0.20 -29.11
N TYR A 77 3.04 1.10 -29.14
CA TYR A 77 2.89 2.19 -28.19
C TYR A 77 2.05 1.72 -27.00
N PHE A 78 2.72 1.20 -25.97
CA PHE A 78 2.09 0.90 -24.68
C PHE A 78 2.21 2.12 -23.78
N ILE A 79 1.20 2.99 -23.77
CA ILE A 79 1.25 4.30 -23.10
C ILE A 79 -0.07 4.64 -22.39
N ASP A 80 0.00 5.51 -21.38
CA ASP A 80 -1.19 6.19 -20.84
C ASP A 80 -1.54 7.40 -21.71
N PRO A 81 -2.72 7.43 -22.38
CA PRO A 81 -3.08 8.55 -23.22
C PRO A 81 -3.26 9.83 -22.40
N SER A 82 -2.46 10.83 -22.75
CA SER A 82 -2.57 12.19 -22.28
C SER A 82 -2.33 13.12 -23.46
N LEU A 83 -2.61 14.43 -23.31
CA LEU A 83 -2.25 15.39 -24.35
C LEU A 83 -0.75 15.33 -24.66
N TYR A 84 0.08 15.11 -23.65
CA TYR A 84 1.53 15.02 -23.80
C TYR A 84 1.94 13.79 -24.61
N THR A 85 1.53 12.59 -24.18
CA THR A 85 1.93 11.33 -24.83
C THR A 85 1.36 11.22 -26.25
N LEU A 86 0.11 11.65 -26.49
CA LEU A 86 -0.48 11.67 -27.82
C LEU A 86 0.23 12.65 -28.77
N ASN A 87 0.70 13.80 -28.28
CA ASN A 87 1.53 14.70 -29.09
C ASN A 87 2.91 14.11 -29.40
N CYS A 88 3.50 13.33 -28.50
CA CYS A 88 4.74 12.61 -28.78
C CYS A 88 4.53 11.54 -29.88
N VAL A 89 3.41 10.83 -29.85
CA VAL A 89 3.02 9.89 -30.92
C VAL A 89 2.83 10.61 -32.26
N ILE A 90 2.23 11.81 -32.27
CA ILE A 90 2.13 12.65 -33.47
C ILE A 90 3.52 12.99 -34.02
N ALA A 91 4.48 13.34 -33.16
CA ALA A 91 5.85 13.63 -33.58
C ALA A 91 6.50 12.43 -34.28
N ASP A 92 6.35 11.23 -33.74
CA ASP A 92 6.89 10.00 -34.32
C ASP A 92 6.29 9.66 -35.69
N ALA A 93 4.96 9.79 -35.81
CA ALA A 93 4.24 9.54 -37.05
C ALA A 93 4.62 10.55 -38.14
N ILE A 94 4.78 11.83 -37.79
CA ILE A 94 5.19 12.89 -38.72
C ILE A 94 6.61 12.65 -39.25
N ASN A 95 7.52 12.20 -38.39
CA ASN A 95 8.92 11.99 -38.72
C ASN A 95 9.23 10.61 -39.27
N HIS A 96 8.21 9.76 -39.48
CA HIS A 96 8.39 8.37 -39.91
C HIS A 96 9.47 7.66 -39.08
N ARG A 97 9.40 7.85 -37.74
CA ARG A 97 10.41 7.32 -36.82
C ARG A 97 10.48 5.79 -36.92
N TYR A 98 9.33 5.15 -37.10
CA TYR A 98 9.19 3.73 -37.35
C TYR A 98 8.37 3.50 -38.63
N LYS A 99 8.34 2.25 -39.11
CA LYS A 99 7.62 1.85 -40.33
C LYS A 99 6.12 2.11 -40.22
N LYS A 100 5.52 1.69 -39.10
CA LYS A 100 4.10 1.80 -38.74
C LYS A 100 3.96 1.80 -37.21
N GLY A 101 2.83 2.28 -36.72
CA GLY A 101 2.47 2.25 -35.30
C GLY A 101 1.36 1.25 -35.01
N TRP A 102 1.43 0.66 -33.81
CA TRP A 102 0.40 -0.13 -33.17
C TRP A 102 0.10 0.50 -31.82
N GLY A 103 -1.15 0.93 -31.60
CA GLY A 103 -1.58 1.49 -30.32
C GLY A 103 -1.92 0.35 -29.37
N LEU A 104 -1.29 0.31 -28.21
CA LEU A 104 -1.71 -0.51 -27.07
C LEU A 104 -1.97 0.45 -25.89
N PHE A 105 -2.97 1.30 -26.06
CA PHE A 105 -3.20 2.42 -25.15
C PHE A 105 -3.92 1.95 -23.88
N LEU A 106 -3.66 2.60 -22.75
CA LEU A 106 -4.56 2.49 -21.60
C LEU A 106 -5.93 3.12 -21.96
N PRO A 107 -7.03 2.70 -21.30
CA PRO A 107 -8.37 3.13 -21.68
C PRO A 107 -8.58 4.64 -21.52
N ILE A 108 -9.12 5.26 -22.56
CA ILE A 108 -9.58 6.66 -22.55
C ILE A 108 -11.04 6.66 -22.14
N LEU A 109 -11.35 7.24 -21.00
CA LEU A 109 -12.74 7.37 -20.55
C LEU A 109 -13.40 8.55 -21.25
N GLU A 110 -14.64 8.39 -21.72
CA GLU A 110 -15.42 9.51 -22.27
C GLU A 110 -15.60 10.65 -21.26
N SER A 111 -15.66 10.30 -19.98
CA SER A 111 -15.75 11.25 -18.87
C SER A 111 -14.49 12.12 -18.69
N ASP A 112 -13.34 11.69 -19.23
CA ASP A 112 -12.15 12.55 -19.37
C ASP A 112 -12.28 13.38 -20.66
N SER A 113 -13.14 14.40 -20.57
CA SER A 113 -13.52 15.23 -21.71
C SER A 113 -12.33 15.82 -22.46
N ARG A 114 -11.21 16.12 -21.78
CA ARG A 114 -10.06 16.79 -22.41
C ARG A 114 -9.27 15.82 -23.29
N VAL A 115 -8.90 14.66 -22.75
CA VAL A 115 -8.14 13.65 -23.50
C VAL A 115 -9.01 13.00 -24.56
N TYR A 116 -10.26 12.68 -24.22
CA TYR A 116 -11.22 12.07 -25.14
C TYR A 116 -11.49 12.93 -26.37
N GLN A 117 -11.73 14.24 -26.18
CA GLN A 117 -11.93 15.18 -27.29
C GLN A 117 -10.66 15.32 -28.14
N PHE A 118 -9.48 15.39 -27.53
CA PHE A 118 -8.23 15.51 -28.27
C PHE A 118 -7.97 14.26 -29.13
N TYR A 119 -8.17 13.06 -28.57
CA TYR A 119 -8.01 11.81 -29.30
C TYR A 119 -8.92 11.77 -30.55
N HIS A 120 -10.20 12.13 -30.43
CA HIS A 120 -11.17 12.16 -31.54
C HIS A 120 -11.07 13.39 -32.47
N SER A 121 -10.10 14.28 -32.23
CA SER A 121 -9.98 15.55 -32.96
C SER A 121 -9.25 15.41 -34.31
N ALA A 122 -9.31 16.48 -35.12
CA ALA A 122 -8.49 16.68 -36.33
C ALA A 122 -6.97 16.64 -36.06
N LYS A 123 -6.54 16.80 -34.80
CA LYS A 123 -5.12 16.78 -34.44
C LYS A 123 -4.58 15.36 -34.31
N PHE A 124 -5.39 14.40 -33.88
CA PHE A 124 -4.99 13.01 -33.65
C PHE A 124 -5.69 12.02 -34.59
N LEU A 125 -6.83 11.43 -34.22
CA LEU A 125 -7.41 10.30 -34.99
C LEU A 125 -7.86 10.69 -36.41
N LYS A 126 -8.27 11.95 -36.61
CA LYS A 126 -8.67 12.47 -37.93
C LYS A 126 -7.50 13.10 -38.72
N ASN A 127 -6.28 13.04 -38.20
CA ASN A 127 -5.09 13.54 -38.89
C ASN A 127 -4.65 12.52 -39.96
N PRO A 128 -4.53 12.89 -41.25
CA PRO A 128 -4.17 11.96 -42.32
C PRO A 128 -2.85 11.21 -42.09
N LYS A 129 -1.87 11.85 -41.44
CA LYS A 129 -0.59 11.20 -41.12
C LYS A 129 -0.75 10.14 -40.04
N ILE A 130 -1.56 10.40 -39.02
CA ILE A 130 -1.88 9.42 -37.96
C ILE A 130 -2.68 8.27 -38.54
N GLN A 131 -3.69 8.56 -39.37
CA GLN A 131 -4.48 7.53 -40.03
C GLN A 131 -3.59 6.59 -40.84
N ASN A 132 -2.73 7.11 -41.71
CA ASN A 132 -1.81 6.26 -42.48
C ASN A 132 -0.83 5.46 -41.59
N TYR A 133 -0.41 6.04 -40.46
CA TYR A 133 0.56 5.41 -39.56
C TYR A 133 -0.03 4.27 -38.73
N PHE A 134 -1.31 4.36 -38.36
CA PHE A 134 -2.07 3.36 -37.58
C PHE A 134 -3.15 2.63 -38.40
N ASP A 135 -2.99 2.58 -39.73
CA ASP A 135 -3.92 1.88 -40.64
C ASP A 135 -5.39 2.30 -40.47
N PHE A 136 -5.63 3.61 -40.61
CA PHE A 136 -6.92 4.27 -40.42
C PHE A 136 -7.55 4.04 -39.04
N GLY A 137 -6.73 3.69 -38.04
CA GLY A 137 -7.13 3.44 -36.66
C GLY A 137 -7.34 1.97 -36.32
N GLU A 138 -7.27 1.06 -37.30
CA GLU A 138 -7.45 -0.39 -37.08
C GLU A 138 -6.36 -0.98 -36.16
N ASN A 139 -5.16 -0.39 -36.16
CA ASN A 139 -4.05 -0.85 -35.33
C ASN A 139 -4.06 -0.23 -33.92
N ILE A 140 -5.10 0.50 -33.51
CA ILE A 140 -5.20 1.08 -32.17
C ILE A 140 -6.10 0.19 -31.31
N HIS A 141 -5.47 -0.48 -30.35
CA HIS A 141 -6.11 -1.29 -29.33
C HIS A 141 -5.99 -0.62 -27.97
N PHE A 142 -6.95 -0.92 -27.09
CA PHE A 142 -6.93 -0.50 -25.70
C PHE A 142 -6.70 -1.72 -24.81
N THR A 143 -5.92 -1.55 -23.75
CA THR A 143 -5.64 -2.64 -22.80
C THR A 143 -5.75 -2.16 -21.37
N GLU A 144 -6.42 -2.96 -20.55
CA GLU A 144 -6.58 -2.70 -19.13
C GLU A 144 -5.25 -2.91 -18.40
N ALA A 145 -4.60 -1.82 -17.99
CA ALA A 145 -3.36 -1.84 -17.23
C ALA A 145 -3.29 -0.60 -16.35
N SER A 146 -3.75 -0.70 -15.11
CA SER A 146 -3.77 0.43 -14.16
C SER A 146 -3.56 -0.01 -12.71
N MET A 147 -3.60 -1.31 -12.43
CA MET A 147 -3.34 -1.88 -11.12
C MET A 147 -1.85 -2.14 -10.90
N PHE A 148 -1.37 -1.86 -9.70
CA PHE A 148 -0.02 -2.18 -9.23
C PHE A 148 -0.08 -3.32 -8.19
N PRO A 149 0.37 -4.55 -8.52
CA PRO A 149 0.40 -5.63 -7.55
C PRO A 149 1.53 -5.40 -6.56
N MET A 150 1.22 -5.43 -5.26
CA MET A 150 2.18 -5.21 -4.17
C MET A 150 2.58 -6.50 -3.48
N GLU A 151 1.60 -7.39 -3.30
CA GLU A 151 1.81 -8.75 -2.83
C GLU A 151 0.96 -9.70 -3.69
N ALA A 152 1.15 -11.02 -3.54
CA ALA A 152 0.34 -12.00 -4.29
C ALA A 152 -1.18 -11.76 -4.22
N ARG A 153 -1.67 -11.13 -3.15
CA ARG A 153 -3.10 -10.85 -2.88
C ARG A 153 -3.39 -9.37 -2.58
N VAL A 154 -2.42 -8.48 -2.79
CA VAL A 154 -2.53 -7.05 -2.47
C VAL A 154 -2.24 -6.22 -3.69
N PHE A 155 -3.05 -5.20 -3.95
CA PHE A 155 -2.84 -4.27 -5.06
C PHE A 155 -3.02 -2.82 -4.66
N LEU A 156 -2.40 -1.92 -5.43
CA LEU A 156 -2.63 -0.49 -5.39
C LEU A 156 -3.22 0.01 -6.70
N THR A 157 -3.99 1.09 -6.61
CA THR A 157 -4.58 1.79 -7.76
C THR A 157 -3.75 3.00 -8.19
N ASP A 158 -2.63 3.23 -7.50
CA ASP A 158 -1.68 4.32 -7.71
C ASP A 158 -0.33 3.89 -7.10
N ASP A 159 0.78 4.18 -7.79
CA ASP A 159 2.15 3.90 -7.32
C ASP A 159 2.83 5.12 -6.70
N LYS A 160 2.25 6.31 -6.87
CA LYS A 160 2.87 7.58 -6.48
C LYS A 160 2.21 8.21 -5.26
N THR A 161 0.89 8.03 -5.06
CA THR A 161 0.19 8.72 -3.97
C THR A 161 0.51 8.08 -2.62
N PRO A 162 1.28 8.78 -1.74
CA PRO A 162 1.69 8.19 -0.47
C PRO A 162 0.52 8.12 0.54
N ASN A 163 -0.45 9.03 0.42
CA ASN A 163 -1.63 9.07 1.26
C ASN A 163 -2.78 9.77 0.50
N SER A 164 -3.88 9.06 0.27
CA SER A 164 -5.07 9.53 -0.46
C SER A 164 -6.10 10.22 0.43
N MET A 165 -5.95 10.19 1.76
CA MET A 165 -6.89 10.84 2.68
C MET A 165 -7.13 12.33 2.37
N PRO A 166 -6.12 13.16 2.02
CA PRO A 166 -6.36 14.56 1.69
C PRO A 166 -7.27 14.71 0.47
N ILE A 167 -7.16 13.83 -0.53
CA ILE A 167 -8.01 13.88 -1.73
C ILE A 167 -9.48 13.69 -1.34
N TYR A 168 -9.78 12.70 -0.49
CA TYR A 168 -11.16 12.34 -0.17
C TYR A 168 -11.80 13.13 0.97
N PHE A 169 -11.02 13.47 1.99
CA PHE A 169 -11.53 14.01 3.25
C PHE A 169 -11.17 15.49 3.45
N ASN A 170 -10.29 16.09 2.64
CA ASN A 170 -10.08 17.54 2.65
C ASN A 170 -11.12 18.22 1.76
N GLU A 171 -11.87 19.17 2.33
CA GLU A 171 -12.89 19.91 1.61
C GLU A 171 -12.32 20.76 0.46
N ASN A 172 -11.08 21.22 0.62
CA ASN A 172 -10.36 21.99 -0.39
C ASN A 172 -9.90 21.11 -1.57
N CYS A 173 -10.05 19.78 -1.51
CA CYS A 173 -9.66 18.85 -2.58
C CYS A 173 -10.86 18.24 -3.31
N SER A 174 -12.08 18.75 -3.08
CA SER A 174 -13.33 18.17 -3.61
C SER A 174 -13.36 18.01 -5.13
N GLU A 175 -12.69 18.89 -5.88
CA GLU A 175 -12.56 18.81 -7.35
C GLU A 175 -11.76 17.60 -7.83
N LEU A 176 -10.87 17.07 -6.99
CA LEU A 176 -10.01 15.92 -7.32
C LEU A 176 -10.73 14.58 -7.10
N VAL A 177 -11.77 14.55 -6.26
CA VAL A 177 -12.43 13.31 -5.82
C VAL A 177 -12.97 12.50 -6.99
N LEU A 178 -13.71 13.12 -7.92
CA LEU A 178 -14.30 12.37 -9.05
C LEU A 178 -13.25 11.84 -10.01
N THR A 179 -12.17 12.58 -10.23
CA THR A 179 -11.04 12.11 -11.05
C THR A 179 -10.35 10.93 -10.39
N GLN A 180 -10.14 11.00 -9.06
CA GLN A 180 -9.59 9.88 -8.31
C GLN A 180 -10.51 8.65 -8.37
N VAL A 181 -11.83 8.82 -8.18
CA VAL A 181 -12.83 7.75 -8.28
C VAL A 181 -12.77 7.04 -9.64
N ARG A 182 -12.60 7.78 -10.74
CA ARG A 182 -12.41 7.21 -12.09
C ARG A 182 -11.13 6.39 -12.21
N ASN A 183 -10.02 6.89 -11.66
CA ASN A 183 -8.73 6.18 -11.69
C ASN A 183 -8.76 4.89 -10.85
N VAL A 184 -9.45 4.93 -9.71
CA VAL A 184 -9.72 3.74 -8.88
C VAL A 184 -10.53 2.72 -9.66
N ALA A 185 -11.63 3.14 -10.29
CA ALA A 185 -12.46 2.26 -11.09
C ALA A 185 -11.69 1.59 -12.24
N LYS A 186 -10.83 2.33 -12.97
CA LYS A 186 -9.95 1.74 -14.00
C LYS A 186 -9.09 0.60 -13.46
N SER A 187 -8.51 0.81 -12.29
CA SER A 187 -7.65 -0.19 -11.64
C SER A 187 -8.44 -1.42 -11.17
N LEU A 188 -9.68 -1.22 -10.69
CA LEU A 188 -10.58 -2.30 -10.32
C LEU A 188 -11.07 -3.09 -11.55
N VAL A 189 -11.34 -2.42 -12.67
CA VAL A 189 -11.62 -3.09 -13.95
C VAL A 189 -10.41 -3.91 -14.37
N ASN A 190 -9.20 -3.35 -14.30
CA ASN A 190 -7.98 -4.11 -14.59
C ASN A 190 -7.86 -5.37 -13.71
N LEU A 191 -8.10 -5.27 -12.40
CA LEU A 191 -8.12 -6.42 -11.49
C LEU A 191 -9.15 -7.48 -11.93
N MET A 192 -10.36 -7.05 -12.31
CA MET A 192 -11.41 -7.95 -12.78
C MET A 192 -11.03 -8.63 -14.09
N VAL A 193 -10.40 -7.92 -15.02
CA VAL A 193 -9.97 -8.45 -16.30
C VAL A 193 -8.86 -9.48 -16.14
N VAL A 194 -7.81 -9.19 -15.35
CA VAL A 194 -6.70 -10.15 -15.15
C VAL A 194 -7.13 -11.39 -14.36
N THR A 195 -8.17 -11.28 -13.55
CA THR A 195 -8.76 -12.42 -12.83
C THR A 195 -9.84 -13.12 -13.67
N GLY A 196 -10.48 -12.45 -14.63
CA GLY A 196 -11.60 -12.96 -15.42
C GLY A 196 -12.94 -12.92 -14.68
N GLU A 197 -13.14 -11.97 -13.77
CA GLU A 197 -14.26 -11.94 -12.83
C GLU A 197 -15.26 -10.81 -13.12
N TYR A 198 -16.56 -11.09 -13.04
CA TYR A 198 -17.62 -10.07 -13.08
C TYR A 198 -18.40 -10.12 -11.75
N PRO A 199 -17.99 -9.35 -10.72
CA PRO A 199 -18.42 -9.58 -9.35
C PRO A 199 -19.81 -9.04 -9.04
N LEU A 200 -20.41 -9.51 -7.95
CA LEU A 200 -21.46 -8.79 -7.22
C LEU A 200 -20.83 -7.63 -6.46
N ILE A 201 -21.41 -6.44 -6.54
CA ILE A 201 -20.85 -5.24 -5.89
C ILE A 201 -21.63 -4.94 -4.62
N ARG A 202 -20.91 -4.82 -3.51
CA ARG A 202 -21.38 -4.26 -2.25
C ARG A 202 -20.52 -3.08 -1.85
N PHE A 203 -21.09 -2.12 -1.15
CA PHE A 203 -20.35 -0.96 -0.68
C PHE A 203 -20.73 -0.56 0.74
N TYR A 204 -19.80 0.04 1.48
CA TYR A 204 -20.07 0.57 2.81
C TYR A 204 -21.00 1.78 2.74
N SER A 205 -22.13 1.69 3.42
CA SER A 205 -23.11 2.75 3.60
C SER A 205 -23.29 3.01 5.10
N PRO A 206 -22.52 3.95 5.68
CA PRO A 206 -22.59 4.24 7.10
C PRO A 206 -23.99 4.74 7.50
N GLN A 207 -24.62 4.07 8.46
CA GLN A 207 -25.92 4.46 9.05
C GLN A 207 -25.76 5.57 10.11
N ASN A 208 -24.87 6.54 9.84
CA ASN A 208 -24.39 7.48 10.86
C ASN A 208 -25.36 8.63 11.12
N GLN A 209 -25.46 9.02 12.40
CA GLN A 209 -26.08 10.30 12.82
C GLN A 209 -25.24 11.51 12.41
N TYR A 210 -23.93 11.32 12.22
CA TYR A 210 -22.97 12.38 11.91
C TYR A 210 -22.57 12.31 10.44
N PHE A 211 -23.23 13.10 9.61
CA PHE A 211 -22.92 13.20 8.18
C PHE A 211 -21.58 13.92 7.95
N TYR A 212 -20.73 13.36 7.10
CA TYR A 212 -19.49 13.98 6.61
C TYR A 212 -19.46 13.95 5.08
N LYS A 213 -18.70 14.83 4.42
CA LYS A 213 -18.76 14.97 2.94
C LYS A 213 -18.47 13.66 2.19
N ALA A 214 -17.55 12.84 2.71
CA ALA A 214 -17.15 11.58 2.10
C ALA A 214 -18.08 10.38 2.42
N THR A 215 -19.23 10.59 3.07
CA THR A 215 -20.19 9.51 3.46
C THR A 215 -20.60 8.64 2.26
N ARG A 216 -20.66 9.22 1.05
CA ARG A 216 -21.05 8.53 -0.19
C ARG A 216 -19.86 8.07 -1.05
N LEU A 217 -18.63 8.16 -0.55
CA LEU A 217 -17.43 7.84 -1.34
C LEU A 217 -17.46 6.40 -1.86
N SER A 218 -17.78 5.45 -0.97
CA SER A 218 -17.86 4.02 -1.32
C SER A 218 -18.92 3.74 -2.40
N GLU A 219 -20.06 4.45 -2.35
CA GLU A 219 -21.13 4.39 -3.36
C GLU A 219 -20.65 4.95 -4.72
N LEU A 220 -19.97 6.10 -4.71
CA LEU A 220 -19.45 6.72 -5.94
C LEU A 220 -18.43 5.82 -6.66
N ILE A 221 -17.56 5.15 -5.90
CA ILE A 221 -16.59 4.19 -6.45
C ILE A 221 -17.33 2.97 -7.02
N ALA A 222 -18.33 2.45 -6.31
CA ALA A 222 -19.13 1.33 -6.79
C ALA A 222 -19.88 1.65 -8.10
N ASP A 223 -20.49 2.83 -8.21
CA ASP A 223 -21.18 3.29 -9.42
C ASP A 223 -20.22 3.46 -10.60
N GLU A 224 -19.09 4.14 -10.38
CA GLU A 224 -18.08 4.35 -11.42
C GLU A 224 -17.50 3.03 -11.91
N PHE A 225 -17.16 2.12 -11.00
CA PHE A 225 -16.66 0.79 -11.34
C PHE A 225 -17.70 -0.01 -12.13
N GLN A 226 -18.96 -0.05 -11.68
CA GLN A 226 -20.04 -0.74 -12.39
C GLN A 226 -20.18 -0.22 -13.83
N ARG A 227 -20.11 1.10 -14.04
CA ARG A 227 -20.18 1.68 -15.39
C ARG A 227 -19.02 1.20 -16.26
N GLN A 228 -17.78 1.31 -15.76
CA GLN A 228 -16.60 0.95 -16.56
C GLN A 228 -16.53 -0.56 -16.85
N ILE A 229 -16.89 -1.43 -15.90
CA ILE A 229 -16.90 -2.88 -16.15
C ILE A 229 -18.03 -3.29 -17.10
N ASP A 230 -19.18 -2.60 -17.08
CA ASP A 230 -20.25 -2.82 -18.07
C ASP A 230 -19.82 -2.41 -19.48
N ASP A 231 -19.11 -1.29 -19.61
CA ASP A 231 -18.56 -0.84 -20.89
C ASP A 231 -17.48 -1.80 -21.41
N TYR A 232 -16.64 -2.34 -20.52
CA TYR A 232 -15.68 -3.39 -20.86
C TYR A 232 -16.39 -4.67 -21.33
N ALA A 233 -17.38 -5.17 -20.58
CA ALA A 233 -18.13 -6.37 -20.95
C ALA A 233 -18.93 -6.23 -22.26
N ARG A 234 -19.44 -5.02 -22.56
CA ARG A 234 -20.09 -4.75 -23.85
C ARG A 234 -19.14 -4.79 -25.04
N SER A 235 -17.88 -4.41 -24.84
CA SER A 235 -16.83 -4.44 -25.86
C SER A 235 -16.12 -5.80 -25.98
N HIS A 236 -16.27 -6.68 -24.98
CA HIS A 236 -15.65 -8.00 -24.92
C HIS A 236 -16.71 -9.08 -24.66
N HIS A 237 -17.32 -9.60 -25.72
CA HIS A 237 -18.43 -10.57 -25.62
C HIS A 237 -18.06 -11.92 -24.98
N ASP A 238 -16.76 -12.23 -24.91
CA ASP A 238 -16.18 -13.41 -24.26
C ASP A 238 -15.91 -13.22 -22.76
N PHE A 239 -16.22 -12.04 -22.21
CA PHE A 239 -16.08 -11.73 -20.79
C PHE A 239 -17.42 -11.86 -20.04
N PRO A 240 -17.45 -12.53 -18.87
CA PRO A 240 -16.36 -13.25 -18.22
C PRO A 240 -16.04 -14.60 -18.93
N PRO A 241 -14.81 -15.11 -18.84
CA PRO A 241 -14.40 -16.36 -19.50
C PRO A 241 -15.28 -17.56 -19.12
N GLU A 242 -15.55 -18.45 -20.08
CA GLU A 242 -16.36 -19.66 -19.86
C GLU A 242 -15.82 -20.56 -18.73
N GLU A 243 -14.51 -20.54 -18.48
CA GLU A 243 -13.85 -21.27 -17.39
C GLU A 243 -14.37 -20.88 -15.99
N ASN A 244 -15.01 -19.72 -15.86
CA ASN A 244 -15.63 -19.24 -14.64
C ASN A 244 -17.12 -19.60 -14.54
N GLN A 245 -17.72 -20.16 -15.60
CA GLN A 245 -19.08 -20.68 -15.55
C GLN A 245 -19.15 -21.91 -14.63
N GLY A 246 -20.13 -21.92 -13.72
CA GLY A 246 -20.32 -22.99 -12.73
C GLY A 246 -19.56 -22.82 -11.40
N LYS A 247 -18.85 -21.70 -11.21
CA LYS A 247 -18.32 -21.29 -9.90
C LYS A 247 -19.27 -20.27 -9.24
N PRO A 248 -19.34 -20.21 -7.91
CA PRO A 248 -20.03 -19.11 -7.22
C PRO A 248 -19.47 -17.77 -7.68
N ARG A 249 -20.34 -16.82 -8.04
CA ARG A 249 -19.95 -15.49 -8.51
C ARG A 249 -19.05 -14.80 -7.47
N SER A 250 -18.04 -14.11 -7.95
CA SER A 250 -17.15 -13.31 -7.11
C SER A 250 -17.88 -12.12 -6.50
N ILE A 251 -17.30 -11.54 -5.44
CA ILE A 251 -17.87 -10.38 -4.75
C ILE A 251 -16.80 -9.30 -4.63
N LEU A 252 -17.14 -8.07 -4.96
CA LEU A 252 -16.36 -6.86 -4.70
C LEU A 252 -17.03 -6.07 -3.58
N LEU A 253 -16.29 -5.87 -2.49
CA LEU A 253 -16.68 -4.98 -1.40
C LEU A 253 -15.88 -3.67 -1.48
N VAL A 254 -16.56 -2.55 -1.63
CA VAL A 254 -15.96 -1.21 -1.60
C VAL A 254 -16.22 -0.56 -0.25
N VAL A 255 -15.18 -0.16 0.47
CA VAL A 255 -15.29 0.57 1.74
C VAL A 255 -14.34 1.78 1.73
N ASP A 256 -14.41 2.60 2.76
CA ASP A 256 -13.47 3.70 2.99
C ASP A 256 -12.88 3.64 4.40
N ARG A 257 -11.82 4.40 4.64
CA ARG A 257 -11.03 4.39 5.88
C ARG A 257 -11.86 4.63 7.15
N THR A 258 -13.05 5.20 7.03
CA THR A 258 -13.92 5.45 8.18
C THR A 258 -14.55 4.18 8.76
N ILE A 259 -14.42 3.02 8.11
CA ILE A 259 -14.92 1.73 8.60
C ILE A 259 -14.27 1.29 9.93
N ASP A 260 -13.00 1.65 10.13
CA ASP A 260 -12.20 1.31 11.30
C ASP A 260 -11.11 2.37 11.50
N LEU A 261 -11.19 3.09 12.63
CA LEU A 261 -10.24 4.14 13.01
C LEU A 261 -9.20 3.67 14.03
N PHE A 262 -9.33 2.45 14.55
CA PHE A 262 -8.36 1.87 15.50
C PHE A 262 -7.23 1.17 14.76
N ALA A 263 -7.55 0.34 13.76
CA ALA A 263 -6.54 -0.41 12.99
C ALA A 263 -5.31 0.41 12.55
N PRO A 264 -5.46 1.64 11.98
CA PRO A 264 -4.29 2.43 11.58
C PRO A 264 -3.52 3.08 12.74
N LEU A 265 -3.97 2.96 13.99
CA LEU A 265 -3.31 3.54 15.17
C LEU A 265 -2.60 2.50 16.05
N LEU A 266 -2.91 1.22 15.93
CA LEU A 266 -2.42 0.20 16.87
C LEU A 266 -1.00 -0.27 16.57
N HIS A 267 -0.22 -0.52 17.62
CA HIS A 267 1.03 -1.24 17.48
C HIS A 267 0.74 -2.72 17.22
N GLU A 268 1.21 -3.21 16.07
CA GLU A 268 1.06 -4.60 15.65
C GLU A 268 2.38 -5.35 15.81
N PHE A 269 2.33 -6.56 16.36
CA PHE A 269 3.51 -7.38 16.66
C PHE A 269 3.75 -8.53 15.67
N THR A 270 3.08 -8.50 14.53
CA THR A 270 3.44 -9.36 13.39
C THR A 270 4.58 -8.74 12.60
N TYR A 271 5.51 -9.58 12.11
CA TYR A 271 6.83 -9.15 11.63
C TYR A 271 6.81 -7.96 10.67
N GLN A 272 6.02 -8.03 9.58
CA GLN A 272 5.95 -6.94 8.60
C GLN A 272 5.32 -5.67 9.17
N ALA A 273 4.19 -5.80 9.87
CA ALA A 273 3.49 -4.65 10.44
C ALA A 273 4.37 -3.92 11.46
N MET A 274 5.04 -4.68 12.33
CA MET A 274 5.96 -4.15 13.34
C MET A 274 7.15 -3.46 12.68
N ALA A 275 7.81 -4.11 11.72
CA ALA A 275 8.98 -3.57 11.05
C ALA A 275 8.67 -2.26 10.31
N MET A 276 7.53 -2.21 9.62
CA MET A 276 7.09 -1.03 8.88
C MET A 276 6.62 0.12 9.78
N ASP A 277 6.24 -0.16 11.02
CA ASP A 277 5.82 0.84 12.02
C ASP A 277 7.03 1.43 12.76
N ILE A 278 7.89 0.61 13.37
CA ILE A 278 8.83 1.10 14.38
C ILE A 278 10.27 1.31 13.87
N VAL A 279 10.66 0.66 12.77
CA VAL A 279 12.04 0.76 12.22
C VAL A 279 12.16 2.03 11.38
N PRO A 280 12.94 3.05 11.81
CA PRO A 280 12.87 4.39 11.21
C PRO A 280 13.17 4.46 9.71
N SER A 281 14.13 3.67 9.24
CA SER A 281 14.52 3.63 7.82
C SER A 281 13.44 2.99 6.94
N LEU A 282 12.76 1.95 7.44
CA LEU A 282 11.61 1.37 6.77
C LEU A 282 10.39 2.28 6.84
N GLU A 283 10.13 2.88 8.00
CA GLU A 283 9.01 3.80 8.23
C GLU A 283 9.05 4.97 7.23
N ARG A 284 10.23 5.55 6.99
CA ARG A 284 10.42 6.76 6.18
C ARG A 284 10.76 6.48 4.72
N ASP A 285 11.72 5.60 4.48
CA ASP A 285 12.34 5.43 3.16
C ASP A 285 11.95 4.12 2.48
N GLY A 286 11.35 3.18 3.22
CA GLY A 286 11.01 1.85 2.71
C GLY A 286 12.22 0.97 2.40
N VAL A 287 13.41 1.37 2.87
CA VAL A 287 14.67 0.67 2.64
C VAL A 287 15.33 0.38 3.99
N TYR A 288 15.72 -0.88 4.20
CA TYR A 288 16.47 -1.29 5.38
C TYR A 288 17.95 -1.44 5.03
N LYS A 289 18.81 -0.95 5.92
CA LYS A 289 20.26 -1.07 5.80
C LYS A 289 20.75 -2.02 6.88
N TYR A 290 21.55 -3.01 6.48
CA TYR A 290 22.12 -4.00 7.38
C TYR A 290 23.55 -4.34 6.96
N GLN A 291 24.31 -4.91 7.89
CA GLN A 291 25.65 -5.39 7.62
C GLN A 291 25.62 -6.90 7.38
N SER A 292 26.28 -7.34 6.31
CA SER A 292 26.55 -8.76 6.07
C SER A 292 28.04 -9.01 6.04
N GLU A 293 28.47 -10.01 6.81
CA GLU A 293 29.83 -10.55 6.77
C GLU A 293 29.99 -11.47 5.55
N ASN A 294 31.11 -11.36 4.84
CA ASN A 294 31.46 -12.23 3.71
C ASN A 294 32.37 -13.38 4.13
N GLU A 295 32.71 -14.28 3.20
CA GLU A 295 33.58 -15.45 3.45
C GLU A 295 34.99 -15.07 3.95
N LYS A 296 35.42 -13.81 3.75
CA LYS A 296 36.73 -13.30 4.17
C LYS A 296 36.68 -12.58 5.53
N GLY A 297 35.51 -12.53 6.18
CA GLY A 297 35.29 -11.80 7.43
C GLY A 297 35.16 -10.28 7.25
N GLU A 298 34.97 -9.79 6.03
CA GLU A 298 34.75 -8.37 5.76
C GLU A 298 33.25 -8.04 5.84
N PHE A 299 32.93 -6.93 6.48
CA PHE A 299 31.55 -6.44 6.56
C PHE A 299 31.22 -5.56 5.35
N THR A 300 30.07 -5.84 4.76
CA THR A 300 29.49 -5.04 3.68
C THR A 300 28.15 -4.48 4.12
N GLU A 301 27.95 -3.17 3.96
CA GLU A 301 26.65 -2.55 4.17
C GLU A 301 25.77 -2.79 2.94
N ILE A 302 24.60 -3.37 3.15
CA ILE A 302 23.63 -3.70 2.11
C ILE A 302 22.36 -2.92 2.38
N SER A 303 21.89 -2.19 1.35
CA SER A 303 20.58 -1.55 1.35
C SER A 303 19.58 -2.44 0.62
N SER A 304 18.51 -2.84 1.28
CA SER A 304 17.50 -3.74 0.72
C SER A 304 16.08 -3.19 0.87
N LYS A 305 15.27 -3.33 -0.18
CA LYS A 305 13.81 -3.19 -0.09
C LYS A 305 13.26 -4.51 0.45
N VAL A 306 12.68 -4.47 1.64
CA VAL A 306 12.26 -5.68 2.37
C VAL A 306 11.01 -6.33 1.77
N ALA A 307 10.11 -5.52 1.19
CA ALA A 307 8.90 -6.00 0.52
C ALA A 307 9.23 -6.62 -0.86
N ASN A 308 9.84 -7.81 -0.84
CA ASN A 308 10.23 -8.56 -2.03
C ASN A 308 9.48 -9.89 -2.11
N GLU A 309 8.59 -10.04 -3.08
CA GLU A 309 7.80 -11.27 -3.28
C GLU A 309 8.61 -12.45 -3.84
N THR A 310 9.86 -12.22 -4.25
CA THR A 310 10.80 -13.31 -4.63
C THR A 310 11.58 -13.85 -3.45
N ASP A 311 11.52 -13.18 -2.30
CA ASP A 311 12.16 -13.61 -1.07
C ASP A 311 11.21 -14.57 -0.30
N GLU A 312 11.54 -15.87 -0.34
CA GLU A 312 10.73 -16.89 0.33
C GLU A 312 10.68 -16.69 1.85
N ASP A 313 11.74 -16.17 2.47
CA ASP A 313 11.77 -15.96 3.92
C ASP A 313 10.83 -14.81 4.29
N TRP A 314 10.87 -13.70 3.55
CA TRP A 314 9.94 -12.61 3.75
C TRP A 314 8.47 -13.07 3.66
N VAL A 315 8.12 -13.77 2.58
CA VAL A 315 6.74 -14.23 2.34
C VAL A 315 6.26 -15.17 3.44
N ASN A 316 7.13 -16.07 3.93
CA ASN A 316 6.76 -17.03 4.97
C ASN A 316 6.70 -16.41 6.37
N LEU A 317 7.49 -15.37 6.65
CA LEU A 317 7.65 -14.80 8.00
C LEU A 317 6.78 -13.56 8.25
N ARG A 318 6.44 -12.79 7.22
CA ARG A 318 5.86 -11.43 7.35
C ARG A 318 4.59 -11.34 8.20
N HIS A 319 3.76 -12.39 8.17
CA HIS A 319 2.46 -12.42 8.82
C HIS A 319 2.48 -13.13 10.17
N LEU A 320 3.61 -13.72 10.56
CA LEU A 320 3.76 -14.38 11.85
C LEU A 320 4.04 -13.36 12.94
N HIS A 321 3.74 -13.73 14.19
CA HIS A 321 4.12 -12.94 15.35
C HIS A 321 5.66 -12.85 15.42
N ILE A 322 6.21 -11.69 15.79
CA ILE A 322 7.66 -11.42 15.73
C ILE A 322 8.51 -12.47 16.48
N ILE A 323 7.98 -13.01 17.58
CA ILE A 323 8.62 -14.09 18.34
C ILE A 323 8.70 -15.39 17.53
N GLU A 324 7.63 -15.74 16.82
CA GLU A 324 7.60 -16.94 15.98
C GLU A 324 8.55 -16.77 14.79
N SER A 325 8.57 -15.59 14.16
CA SER A 325 9.52 -15.27 13.08
C SER A 325 10.97 -15.38 13.54
N SER A 326 11.29 -14.90 14.74
CA SER A 326 12.62 -15.04 15.36
C SER A 326 13.00 -16.50 15.57
N GLU A 327 12.09 -17.31 16.09
CA GLU A 327 12.31 -18.75 16.31
C GLU A 327 12.56 -19.49 14.98
N LEU A 328 11.79 -19.19 13.94
CA LEU A 328 11.94 -19.81 12.62
C LEU A 328 13.26 -19.45 11.93
N ILE A 329 13.70 -18.18 11.99
CA ILE A 329 15.00 -17.78 11.43
C ILE A 329 16.15 -18.48 12.15
N VAL A 330 16.10 -18.57 13.48
CA VAL A 330 17.12 -19.30 14.25
C VAL A 330 17.12 -20.79 13.90
N ASN A 331 15.96 -21.40 13.71
CA ASN A 331 15.85 -22.80 13.28
C ASN A 331 16.45 -22.99 11.88
N LYS A 332 16.15 -22.09 10.93
CA LYS A 332 16.73 -22.14 9.58
C LYS A 332 18.25 -22.04 9.59
N ILE A 333 18.83 -21.16 10.41
CA ILE A 333 20.29 -21.08 10.61
C ILE A 333 20.85 -22.43 11.11
N ASN A 334 20.19 -23.03 12.09
CA ASN A 334 20.62 -24.32 12.63
C ASN A 334 20.50 -25.45 11.60
N GLU A 335 19.43 -25.48 10.81
CA GLU A 335 19.24 -26.44 9.72
C GLU A 335 20.32 -26.31 8.64
N LEU A 336 20.67 -25.08 8.26
CA LEU A 336 21.75 -24.81 7.31
C LEU A 336 23.10 -25.34 7.81
N ILE A 337 23.41 -25.15 9.10
CA ILE A 337 24.60 -25.68 9.75
C ILE A 337 24.54 -27.21 9.90
N GLN A 338 23.34 -27.76 10.14
CA GLN A 338 23.10 -29.19 10.29
C GLN A 338 23.32 -29.96 9.00
N ASN A 339 22.84 -29.41 7.88
CA ASN A 339 22.95 -29.99 6.55
C ASN A 339 24.37 -29.88 5.95
N ASN A 340 25.24 -29.02 6.51
CA ASN A 340 26.60 -28.80 6.02
C ASN A 340 27.69 -29.04 7.11
N PRO A 341 27.73 -30.21 7.76
CA PRO A 341 28.58 -30.45 8.93
C PRO A 341 30.08 -30.49 8.61
N LEU A 342 30.45 -30.82 7.36
CA LEU A 342 31.85 -30.93 6.92
C LEU A 342 32.51 -29.58 6.61
N MET A 343 31.74 -28.49 6.63
CA MET A 343 32.20 -27.13 6.27
C MET A 343 32.19 -26.18 7.48
N VAL A 344 31.94 -26.69 8.70
CA VAL A 344 31.67 -25.87 9.89
C VAL A 344 32.35 -26.45 11.14
N ASP A 345 33.04 -25.59 11.90
CA ASP A 345 33.45 -25.90 13.28
C ASP A 345 32.35 -25.46 14.26
N ARG A 346 31.60 -26.44 14.81
CA ARG A 346 30.51 -26.19 15.76
C ARG A 346 30.97 -25.88 17.18
N SER A 347 32.26 -26.07 17.50
CA SER A 347 32.75 -25.98 18.88
C SER A 347 32.62 -24.59 19.50
N ARG A 348 32.45 -23.54 18.68
CA ARG A 348 32.38 -22.13 19.10
C ARG A 348 30.98 -21.54 19.22
N ALA A 349 29.91 -22.25 18.83
CA ALA A 349 28.58 -21.65 18.75
C ALA A 349 27.81 -21.72 20.08
N LYS A 350 27.60 -20.59 20.74
CA LYS A 350 26.74 -20.47 21.94
C LYS A 350 25.56 -19.53 21.76
N ASN A 351 25.69 -18.52 20.91
CA ASN A 351 24.67 -17.52 20.64
C ASN A 351 24.35 -17.41 19.14
N SER A 352 23.27 -16.69 18.79
CA SER A 352 22.85 -16.50 17.39
C SER A 352 23.86 -15.74 16.53
N SER A 353 24.72 -14.91 17.13
CA SER A 353 25.80 -14.21 16.43
C SER A 353 26.91 -15.17 16.01
N ASP A 354 27.29 -16.09 16.89
CA ASP A 354 28.28 -17.13 16.60
C ASP A 354 27.78 -18.04 15.46
N LEU A 355 26.48 -18.33 15.45
CA LEU A 355 25.86 -19.10 14.36
C LEU A 355 25.95 -18.38 13.01
N MET A 356 25.82 -17.05 12.98
CA MET A 356 25.98 -16.30 11.73
C MET A 356 27.43 -16.20 11.27
N HIS A 357 28.39 -16.06 12.19
CA HIS A 357 29.81 -16.15 11.83
C HIS A 357 30.15 -17.53 11.25
N ILE A 358 29.53 -18.60 11.76
CA ILE A 358 29.62 -19.93 11.16
C ILE A 358 29.04 -19.93 9.74
N VAL A 359 27.84 -19.37 9.54
CA VAL A 359 27.21 -19.29 8.22
C VAL A 359 28.03 -18.43 7.25
N ALA A 360 28.73 -17.39 7.73
CA ALA A 360 29.62 -16.58 6.91
C ALA A 360 30.73 -17.39 6.24
N ASN A 361 31.19 -18.47 6.88
CA ASN A 361 32.23 -19.35 6.37
C ASN A 361 31.72 -20.46 5.43
N LEU A 362 30.41 -20.58 5.23
CA LEU A 362 29.83 -21.56 4.31
C LEU A 362 29.97 -21.09 2.86
N ARG A 363 30.78 -21.81 2.07
CA ARG A 363 30.96 -21.51 0.64
C ARG A 363 29.76 -21.92 -0.20
N GLY A 364 29.37 -21.06 -1.14
CA GLY A 364 28.29 -21.33 -2.10
C GLY A 364 26.87 -21.04 -1.59
N PHE A 365 26.73 -20.48 -0.39
CA PHE A 365 25.44 -20.11 0.22
C PHE A 365 25.27 -18.60 0.35
N ASP A 366 25.87 -17.81 -0.55
CA ASP A 366 25.88 -16.34 -0.45
C ASP A 366 24.49 -15.72 -0.44
N ASP A 367 23.58 -16.20 -1.29
CA ASP A 367 22.22 -15.64 -1.38
C ASP A 367 21.38 -16.00 -0.15
N GLU A 368 21.44 -17.25 0.30
CA GLU A 368 20.78 -17.71 1.53
C GLU A 368 21.35 -16.99 2.76
N ARG A 369 22.67 -16.81 2.84
CA ARG A 369 23.33 -16.00 3.88
C ARG A 369 22.82 -14.57 3.88
N LYS A 370 22.71 -13.91 2.72
CA LYS A 370 22.19 -12.53 2.64
C LYS A 370 20.74 -12.44 3.13
N GLN A 371 19.88 -13.36 2.72
CA GLN A 371 18.47 -13.40 3.16
C GLN A 371 18.34 -13.62 4.67
N ILE A 372 19.06 -14.61 5.21
CA ILE A 372 19.08 -14.90 6.64
C ILE A 372 19.64 -13.70 7.42
N SER A 373 20.75 -13.11 6.97
CA SER A 373 21.34 -11.91 7.59
C SER A 373 20.35 -10.74 7.62
N LEU A 374 19.66 -10.49 6.50
CA LEU A 374 18.64 -9.44 6.39
C LEU A 374 17.54 -9.63 7.42
N HIS A 375 16.88 -10.80 7.41
CA HIS A 375 15.71 -11.04 8.26
C HIS A 375 16.09 -11.13 9.73
N ARG A 376 17.22 -11.77 10.06
CA ARG A 376 17.74 -11.78 11.42
C ARG A 376 18.00 -10.36 11.92
N SER A 377 18.78 -9.57 11.18
CA SER A 377 19.11 -8.19 11.57
C SER A 377 17.85 -7.36 11.78
N LEU A 378 16.87 -7.49 10.89
CA LEU A 378 15.63 -6.74 10.99
C LEU A 378 14.74 -7.18 12.17
N ILE A 379 14.65 -8.49 12.44
CA ILE A 379 13.92 -9.02 13.60
C ILE A 379 14.58 -8.55 14.90
N ASP A 380 15.91 -8.66 14.99
CA ASP A 380 16.67 -8.19 16.16
C ASP A 380 16.43 -6.69 16.38
N ALA A 381 16.50 -5.86 15.32
CA ALA A 381 16.18 -4.43 15.40
C ALA A 381 14.74 -4.15 15.87
N CYS A 382 13.75 -4.93 15.43
CA CYS A 382 12.36 -4.78 15.90
C CYS A 382 12.24 -5.09 17.41
N LEU A 383 12.86 -6.18 17.86
CA LEU A 383 12.82 -6.59 19.26
C LEU A 383 13.55 -5.59 20.16
N ASP A 384 14.69 -5.07 19.72
CA ASP A 384 15.47 -4.06 20.43
C ASP A 384 14.69 -2.76 20.56
N LEU A 385 14.15 -2.22 19.45
CA LEU A 385 13.33 -1.00 19.47
C LEU A 385 12.08 -1.13 20.34
N ASN A 386 11.43 -2.30 20.31
CA ASN A 386 10.30 -2.59 21.21
C ASN A 386 10.72 -2.62 22.68
N GLY A 387 11.90 -3.16 23.00
CA GLY A 387 12.45 -3.17 24.35
C GLY A 387 12.89 -1.78 24.84
N GLU A 388 13.50 -0.98 23.95
CA GLU A 388 13.92 0.39 24.24
C GLU A 388 12.73 1.30 24.54
N ARG A 389 11.69 1.24 23.71
CA ARG A 389 10.47 2.05 23.86
C ARG A 389 9.43 1.41 24.80
N LYS A 390 9.66 0.16 25.22
CA LYS A 390 8.79 -0.65 26.08
C LYS A 390 7.33 -0.70 25.58
N LEU A 391 7.15 -0.87 24.27
CA LEU A 391 5.85 -0.80 23.61
C LEU A 391 4.94 -1.96 24.07
N ALA A 392 5.42 -3.20 23.97
CA ALA A 392 4.67 -4.38 24.41
C ALA A 392 4.37 -4.38 25.91
N GLU A 393 5.30 -3.88 26.73
CA GLU A 393 5.18 -3.90 28.19
C GLU A 393 4.10 -2.93 28.72
N PHE A 394 3.93 -1.77 28.07
CA PHE A 394 3.06 -0.70 28.58
C PHE A 394 2.06 -0.16 27.56
N ALA A 395 2.53 0.30 26.39
CA ALA A 395 1.68 0.99 25.42
C ALA A 395 0.62 0.05 24.83
N ALA A 396 1.02 -1.15 24.41
CA ALA A 396 0.12 -2.09 23.74
C ALA A 396 -1.03 -2.57 24.63
N ASP A 397 -0.78 -2.88 25.92
CA ASP A 397 -1.85 -3.32 26.83
C ASP A 397 -2.94 -2.24 27.00
N PHE A 398 -2.52 -0.98 27.08
CA PHE A 398 -3.43 0.17 27.11
C PHE A 398 -4.24 0.30 25.81
N GLU A 399 -3.57 0.19 24.66
CA GLU A 399 -4.20 0.25 23.33
C GLU A 399 -5.27 -0.84 23.19
N GLN A 400 -4.91 -2.08 23.48
CA GLN A 400 -5.80 -3.24 23.40
C GLN A 400 -6.99 -3.11 24.36
N THR A 401 -6.76 -2.61 25.58
CA THR A 401 -7.83 -2.37 26.56
C THR A 401 -8.79 -1.28 26.08
N CYS A 402 -8.30 -0.20 25.47
CA CYS A 402 -9.16 0.85 24.89
C CYS A 402 -10.03 0.31 23.75
N CYS A 403 -9.44 -0.48 22.84
CA CYS A 403 -10.17 -1.11 21.74
C CYS A 403 -11.21 -2.13 22.23
N ALA A 404 -10.97 -2.74 23.39
CA ALA A 404 -11.88 -3.64 24.08
C ALA A 404 -12.86 -2.93 25.02
N GLU A 405 -13.19 -1.67 24.76
CA GLU A 405 -14.13 -0.87 25.55
C GLU A 405 -13.80 -0.79 27.05
N GLY A 406 -12.51 -0.82 27.39
CA GLY A 406 -12.00 -0.75 28.75
C GLY A 406 -11.95 -2.11 29.47
N ILE A 407 -12.05 -3.22 28.73
CA ILE A 407 -11.96 -4.58 29.27
C ILE A 407 -10.51 -5.10 29.11
N SER A 408 -9.89 -5.48 30.23
CA SER A 408 -8.54 -6.06 30.25
C SER A 408 -8.51 -7.44 29.59
N PHE A 409 -7.31 -8.00 29.43
CA PHE A 409 -7.15 -9.35 28.90
C PHE A 409 -7.86 -10.41 29.76
N GLU A 410 -7.88 -10.22 31.08
CA GLU A 410 -8.55 -11.09 32.05
C GLU A 410 -10.09 -10.95 32.04
N GLY A 411 -10.64 -10.09 31.18
CA GLY A 411 -12.09 -9.84 31.09
C GLY A 411 -12.61 -8.86 32.16
N GLU A 412 -11.72 -8.21 32.91
CA GLU A 412 -12.10 -7.25 33.95
C GLU A 412 -12.23 -5.84 33.39
N LYS A 413 -13.21 -5.08 33.88
CA LYS A 413 -13.36 -3.68 33.50
C LYS A 413 -12.33 -2.82 34.24
N VAL A 414 -11.41 -2.23 33.48
CA VAL A 414 -10.39 -1.34 34.01
C VAL A 414 -11.01 0.02 34.34
N LYS A 415 -10.89 0.41 35.61
CA LYS A 415 -11.29 1.74 36.09
C LYS A 415 -10.12 2.70 35.96
N HIS A 416 -10.40 3.99 35.82
CA HIS A 416 -9.38 5.05 35.84
C HIS A 416 -8.31 4.99 34.75
N LEU A 417 -8.67 4.49 33.56
CA LEU A 417 -7.76 4.41 32.40
C LEU A 417 -7.11 5.77 32.00
N HIS A 418 -7.63 6.91 32.45
CA HIS A 418 -6.98 8.21 32.25
C HIS A 418 -5.69 8.38 33.07
N ASP A 419 -5.62 7.79 34.26
CA ASP A 419 -4.42 7.83 35.09
C ASP A 419 -3.30 7.05 34.42
N ASP A 420 -3.62 5.88 33.86
CA ASP A 420 -2.69 5.07 33.07
C ASP A 420 -2.20 5.83 31.84
N LEU A 421 -3.10 6.52 31.13
CA LEU A 421 -2.71 7.40 30.03
C LEU A 421 -1.72 8.48 30.48
N ILE A 422 -2.00 9.20 31.57
CA ILE A 422 -1.10 10.26 32.06
C ILE A 422 0.28 9.69 32.40
N VAL A 423 0.32 8.52 33.04
CA VAL A 423 1.57 7.83 33.36
C VAL A 423 2.34 7.48 32.08
N LEU A 424 1.66 6.95 31.06
CA LEU A 424 2.28 6.63 29.76
C LEU A 424 2.83 7.88 29.06
N LEU A 425 2.06 8.97 29.03
CA LEU A 425 2.48 10.22 28.38
C LEU A 425 3.70 10.86 29.06
N ALA A 426 3.84 10.69 30.38
CA ALA A 426 4.95 11.21 31.16
C ALA A 426 6.27 10.45 30.97
N ARG A 427 6.29 9.33 30.25
CA ARG A 427 7.51 8.54 30.06
C ARG A 427 8.38 9.11 28.95
N ASP A 428 9.69 9.09 29.14
CA ASP A 428 10.66 9.61 28.17
C ASP A 428 11.08 8.57 27.12
N ASP A 429 10.79 7.28 27.35
CA ASP A 429 11.15 6.18 26.44
C ASP A 429 10.19 6.02 25.25
N LEU A 430 8.96 6.55 25.35
CA LEU A 430 7.99 6.53 24.26
C LEU A 430 8.22 7.66 23.26
N HIS A 431 8.17 7.33 21.97
CA HIS A 431 8.26 8.33 20.92
C HIS A 431 6.99 9.21 20.88
N ILE A 432 7.11 10.44 20.38
CA ILE A 432 5.98 11.38 20.33
C ILE A 432 4.79 10.83 19.53
N ASN A 433 5.06 10.13 18.44
CA ASN A 433 4.01 9.48 17.64
C ASN A 433 3.26 8.41 18.44
N ASP A 434 3.96 7.64 19.29
CA ASP A 434 3.36 6.60 20.14
C ASP A 434 2.40 7.26 21.13
N LYS A 435 2.86 8.34 21.78
CA LYS A 435 2.03 9.12 22.70
C LYS A 435 0.81 9.73 22.00
N MET A 436 0.96 10.26 20.79
CA MET A 436 -0.16 10.77 19.99
C MET A 436 -1.21 9.68 19.70
N ARG A 437 -0.76 8.48 19.31
CA ARG A 437 -1.63 7.33 19.05
C ARG A 437 -2.42 6.96 20.31
N LEU A 438 -1.77 6.88 21.47
CA LEU A 438 -2.43 6.59 22.75
C LEU A 438 -3.56 7.59 23.07
N VAL A 439 -3.33 8.89 22.85
CA VAL A 439 -4.37 9.92 23.10
C VAL A 439 -5.51 9.80 22.09
N LEU A 440 -5.24 9.53 20.80
CA LEU A 440 -6.27 9.31 19.78
C LEU A 440 -7.12 8.08 20.11
N ILE A 441 -6.49 6.95 20.40
CA ILE A 441 -7.14 5.71 20.81
C ILE A 441 -8.01 5.92 22.04
N TYR A 442 -7.51 6.65 23.04
CA TYR A 442 -8.28 6.99 24.23
C TYR A 442 -9.49 7.89 23.92
N GLY A 443 -9.33 8.87 23.04
CA GLY A 443 -10.43 9.73 22.57
C GLY A 443 -11.53 8.94 21.85
N LEU A 444 -11.14 7.99 20.99
CA LEU A 444 -12.06 7.05 20.33
C LEU A 444 -12.81 6.19 21.36
N TYR A 445 -12.10 5.57 22.30
CA TYR A 445 -12.68 4.77 23.38
C TYR A 445 -13.70 5.56 24.23
N ARG A 446 -13.37 6.79 24.60
CA ARG A 446 -14.23 7.62 25.45
C ARG A 446 -15.50 8.12 24.75
N GLY A 447 -15.55 8.05 23.42
CA GLY A 447 -16.60 8.67 22.61
C GLY A 447 -16.53 10.19 22.68
N GLY A 448 -15.31 10.73 22.71
CA GLY A 448 -14.99 12.16 22.73
C GLY A 448 -14.69 12.75 24.10
N LEU A 449 -13.87 13.82 24.10
CA LEU A 449 -13.49 14.62 25.27
C LEU A 449 -13.79 16.11 25.01
N ILE A 450 -13.83 16.93 26.04
CA ILE A 450 -13.91 18.39 25.87
C ILE A 450 -12.54 18.96 25.46
N GLU A 451 -12.53 20.08 24.75
CA GLU A 451 -11.29 20.73 24.27
C GLU A 451 -10.29 20.99 25.42
N ALA A 452 -10.76 21.48 26.57
CA ALA A 452 -9.89 21.75 27.71
C ALA A 452 -9.14 20.51 28.21
N ASP A 453 -9.79 19.34 28.21
CA ASP A 453 -9.18 18.07 28.58
C ASP A 453 -8.15 17.64 27.53
N PHE A 454 -8.45 17.82 26.24
CA PHE A 454 -7.48 17.54 25.17
C PHE A 454 -6.23 18.41 25.30
N VAL A 455 -6.40 19.72 25.48
CA VAL A 455 -5.27 20.65 25.66
C VAL A 455 -4.44 20.26 26.89
N LYS A 456 -5.09 19.83 27.97
CA LYS A 456 -4.40 19.35 29.17
C LYS A 456 -3.62 18.07 28.90
N ILE A 457 -4.23 17.08 28.24
CA ILE A 457 -3.57 15.81 27.88
C ILE A 457 -2.40 16.06 26.91
N ALA A 458 -2.58 16.95 25.93
CA ALA A 458 -1.55 17.30 24.96
C ALA A 458 -0.31 17.95 25.63
N LYS A 459 -0.48 18.70 26.73
CA LYS A 459 0.66 19.22 27.50
C LYS A 459 1.53 18.13 28.12
N PHE A 460 0.97 16.94 28.40
CA PHE A 460 1.73 15.80 28.92
C PHE A 460 2.54 15.07 27.85
N LEU A 461 2.42 15.43 26.57
CA LEU A 461 3.23 14.83 25.51
C LEU A 461 4.74 15.12 25.66
N GLY A 462 5.12 16.04 26.55
CA GLY A 462 6.52 16.42 26.79
C GLY A 462 7.06 17.37 25.72
N VAL A 463 6.21 17.90 24.85
CA VAL A 463 6.60 18.82 23.78
C VAL A 463 6.35 20.25 24.21
N ARG A 464 7.41 21.07 24.21
CA ARG A 464 7.32 22.52 24.48
C ARG A 464 6.99 23.33 23.22
N ASP A 465 7.16 22.72 22.06
CA ASP A 465 6.90 23.35 20.76
C ASP A 465 5.39 23.51 20.53
N THR A 466 4.96 24.78 20.45
CA THR A 466 3.57 25.15 20.22
C THR A 466 3.06 24.70 18.85
N GLN A 467 3.94 24.57 17.85
CA GLN A 467 3.58 24.07 16.52
C GLN A 467 3.25 22.59 16.57
N ILE A 468 4.04 21.77 17.27
CA ILE A 468 3.77 20.34 17.42
C ILE A 468 2.46 20.14 18.19
N ILE A 469 2.23 20.89 19.27
CA ILE A 469 0.93 20.85 19.99
C ILE A 469 -0.23 21.22 19.07
N SER A 470 -0.06 22.23 18.21
CA SER A 470 -1.07 22.61 17.22
C SER A 470 -1.35 21.48 16.22
N LEU A 471 -0.30 20.83 15.70
CA LEU A 471 -0.44 19.68 14.79
C LEU A 471 -1.14 18.49 15.44
N VAL A 472 -0.80 18.20 16.70
CA VAL A 472 -1.46 17.18 17.51
C VAL A 472 -2.95 17.51 17.64
N SER A 473 -3.30 18.72 18.08
CA SER A 473 -4.69 19.15 18.22
C SER A 473 -5.47 19.03 16.91
N ARG A 474 -4.85 19.37 15.76
CA ARG A 474 -5.46 19.21 14.44
C ARG A 474 -5.83 17.75 14.14
N CYS A 475 -5.01 16.77 14.52
CA CYS A 475 -5.34 15.37 14.33
C CYS A 475 -6.68 15.01 15.01
N PHE A 476 -6.91 15.49 16.23
CA PHE A 476 -8.15 15.24 16.97
C PHE A 476 -9.33 15.94 16.31
N TYR A 477 -9.18 17.24 16.02
CA TYR A 477 -10.23 18.02 15.39
C TYR A 477 -10.67 17.40 14.08
N ASN A 478 -9.74 16.94 13.25
CA ASN A 478 -10.05 16.42 11.93
C ASN A 478 -10.75 15.05 11.91
N LEU A 479 -10.83 14.33 13.04
CA LEU A 479 -11.60 13.08 13.11
C LEU A 479 -13.10 13.28 12.80
N HIS A 480 -13.66 14.49 12.97
CA HIS A 480 -15.03 14.77 12.53
C HIS A 480 -15.24 14.54 11.03
N LYS A 481 -14.19 14.75 10.22
CA LYS A 481 -14.21 14.53 8.76
C LYS A 481 -14.24 13.05 8.39
N LEU A 482 -13.90 12.18 9.34
CA LEU A 482 -13.98 10.72 9.25
C LEU A 482 -15.23 10.17 9.97
N GLY A 483 -16.21 11.03 10.26
CA GLY A 483 -17.46 10.66 10.93
C GLY A 483 -17.30 10.34 12.42
N PHE A 484 -16.26 10.86 13.09
CA PHE A 484 -16.05 10.70 14.52
C PHE A 484 -15.63 12.03 15.19
N PRO A 485 -16.56 12.94 15.50
CA PRO A 485 -16.24 14.22 16.14
C PRO A 485 -15.80 14.02 17.60
N VAL A 486 -14.51 13.73 17.80
CA VAL A 486 -13.96 13.40 19.12
C VAL A 486 -13.93 14.61 20.07
N VAL A 487 -13.95 15.84 19.54
CA VAL A 487 -13.95 17.07 20.33
C VAL A 487 -15.38 17.50 20.61
N LYS A 488 -15.73 17.54 21.90
CA LYS A 488 -17.01 17.97 22.43
C LYS A 488 -16.97 19.43 22.84
N GLU A 489 -18.08 20.14 22.64
CA GLU A 489 -18.22 21.52 23.12
C GLU A 489 -18.43 21.56 24.63
N LYS A 490 -19.27 20.66 25.15
CA LYS A 490 -19.61 20.57 26.57
C LYS A 490 -19.44 19.16 27.11
N LEU A 491 -19.15 19.05 28.41
CA LEU A 491 -19.01 17.76 29.08
C LEU A 491 -20.32 16.95 29.08
N SER A 492 -21.46 17.64 29.05
CA SER A 492 -22.80 17.05 28.97
C SER A 492 -23.13 16.44 27.61
N ASP A 493 -22.35 16.75 26.57
CA ASP A 493 -22.65 16.27 25.22
C ASP A 493 -22.57 14.74 25.15
N PRO A 494 -23.50 14.09 24.44
CA PRO A 494 -23.54 12.64 24.37
C PRO A 494 -22.23 12.08 23.84
N LYS A 495 -21.89 10.86 24.27
CA LYS A 495 -20.75 10.14 23.70
C LYS A 495 -21.02 9.88 22.22
N VAL A 496 -20.02 10.16 21.38
CA VAL A 496 -20.04 9.73 19.99
C VAL A 496 -20.04 8.20 19.99
N LYS A 497 -21.09 7.62 19.41
CA LYS A 497 -21.19 6.18 19.20
C LYS A 497 -21.05 5.93 17.71
N LYS A 498 -20.08 5.08 17.35
CA LYS A 498 -19.87 4.59 16.00
C LYS A 498 -19.69 3.10 16.06
N LYS A 499 -20.39 2.37 15.18
CA LYS A 499 -20.20 0.92 15.03
C LYS A 499 -18.81 0.71 14.42
N MET A 500 -17.90 0.20 15.23
CA MET A 500 -16.61 -0.29 14.76
C MET A 500 -16.74 -1.80 14.61
N PHE A 501 -16.39 -2.33 13.43
CA PHE A 501 -16.62 -3.75 13.10
C PHE A 501 -15.51 -4.68 13.60
N HIS A 502 -14.55 -4.16 14.35
CA HIS A 502 -13.42 -4.92 14.89
C HIS A 502 -13.88 -5.95 15.92
N THR A 503 -13.03 -6.95 16.13
CA THR A 503 -13.25 -8.02 17.10
C THR A 503 -12.17 -8.00 18.17
N ILE A 504 -12.46 -8.53 19.35
CA ILE A 504 -11.48 -8.69 20.43
C ILE A 504 -11.42 -10.17 20.78
N ASN A 505 -10.24 -10.77 20.64
CA ASN A 505 -9.98 -12.15 21.03
C ASN A 505 -9.22 -12.19 22.36
N ASN A 506 -9.92 -12.53 23.44
CA ASN A 506 -9.32 -12.69 24.77
C ASN A 506 -8.76 -14.10 25.01
N ASP A 507 -9.07 -15.07 24.14
CA ASP A 507 -8.62 -16.46 24.26
C ASP A 507 -7.25 -16.69 23.58
N GLY A 508 -6.64 -15.61 23.06
CA GLY A 508 -5.37 -15.64 22.35
C GLY A 508 -4.15 -15.84 23.26
N THR A 509 -3.02 -16.21 22.65
CA THR A 509 -1.75 -16.42 23.35
C THR A 509 -1.13 -15.14 23.89
N TYR A 510 -1.40 -13.99 23.27
CA TYR A 510 -0.72 -12.72 23.51
C TYR A 510 -1.71 -11.64 23.93
N ASN A 511 -1.54 -11.06 25.11
CA ASN A 511 -2.39 -9.98 25.62
C ASN A 511 -2.26 -8.68 24.81
N THR A 512 -1.10 -8.47 24.17
CA THR A 512 -0.81 -7.31 23.30
C THR A 512 -1.38 -7.42 21.88
N SER A 513 -2.00 -8.55 21.52
CA SER A 513 -2.48 -8.84 20.15
C SER A 513 -3.91 -9.40 20.14
N ARG A 514 -4.84 -8.76 20.86
CA ARG A 514 -6.24 -9.18 20.98
C ARG A 514 -7.12 -8.65 19.84
N PHE A 515 -6.79 -7.48 19.32
CA PHE A 515 -7.54 -6.78 18.29
C PHE A 515 -7.51 -7.51 16.94
N GLY A 516 -8.69 -7.73 16.38
CA GLY A 516 -8.88 -8.17 14.99
C GLY A 516 -9.47 -7.03 14.16
N PRO A 517 -8.83 -6.61 13.05
CA PRO A 517 -9.33 -5.51 12.22
C PRO A 517 -10.77 -5.70 11.76
N GLY A 518 -11.54 -4.61 11.69
CA GLY A 518 -12.96 -4.67 11.32
C GLY A 518 -13.20 -5.30 9.94
N ILE A 519 -12.30 -5.06 8.98
CA ILE A 519 -12.35 -5.68 7.65
C ILE A 519 -12.36 -7.21 7.74
N LYS A 520 -11.60 -7.82 8.65
CA LYS A 520 -11.57 -9.29 8.80
C LYS A 520 -12.96 -9.84 9.13
N SER A 521 -13.63 -9.22 10.10
CA SER A 521 -14.99 -9.58 10.51
C SER A 521 -15.99 -9.38 9.36
N ILE A 522 -15.94 -8.22 8.71
CA ILE A 522 -16.80 -7.89 7.57
C ILE A 522 -16.67 -8.94 6.46
N MET A 523 -15.45 -9.31 6.09
CA MET A 523 -15.19 -10.29 5.04
C MET A 523 -15.65 -11.71 5.43
N GLN A 524 -15.60 -12.08 6.72
CA GLN A 524 -16.16 -13.34 7.23
C GLN A 524 -17.69 -13.39 7.13
N PHE A 525 -18.38 -12.27 7.38
CA PHE A 525 -19.83 -12.20 7.18
C PHE A 525 -20.21 -12.12 5.70
N LEU A 526 -19.41 -11.41 4.90
CA LEU A 526 -19.61 -11.25 3.46
C LEU A 526 -19.67 -12.61 2.77
N ILE A 527 -18.70 -13.48 3.06
CA ILE A 527 -18.60 -14.78 2.41
C ILE A 527 -19.69 -15.77 2.81
N ARG A 528 -20.29 -15.57 3.98
CA ARG A 528 -21.44 -16.35 4.46
C ARG A 528 -22.77 -15.82 3.92
N TYR A 529 -22.74 -14.75 3.12
CA TYR A 529 -23.94 -14.03 2.68
C TYR A 529 -24.80 -13.57 3.87
N GLN A 530 -24.15 -13.25 4.99
CA GLN A 530 -24.77 -12.81 6.25
C GLN A 530 -24.40 -11.37 6.61
N LEU A 531 -23.67 -10.68 5.73
CA LEU A 531 -23.32 -9.28 5.94
C LEU A 531 -24.57 -8.40 5.80
N ASP A 532 -24.76 -7.52 6.78
CA ASP A 532 -25.87 -6.60 6.93
C ASP A 532 -26.07 -5.72 5.66
N GLU A 533 -27.29 -5.72 5.11
CA GLU A 533 -27.62 -4.97 3.90
C GLU A 533 -27.84 -3.47 4.14
N ASP A 534 -28.15 -3.03 5.37
CA ASP A 534 -28.28 -1.60 5.68
C ASP A 534 -26.89 -0.96 5.66
N TRP A 535 -25.92 -1.62 6.30
CA TRP A 535 -24.54 -1.12 6.33
C TRP A 535 -23.75 -1.40 5.06
N PHE A 536 -24.09 -2.46 4.33
CA PHE A 536 -23.37 -2.87 3.12
C PHE A 536 -24.33 -3.26 1.99
N PRO A 537 -25.14 -2.34 1.45
CA PRO A 537 -26.09 -2.68 0.40
C PRO A 537 -25.41 -3.23 -0.85
N TYR A 538 -26.16 -4.02 -1.61
CA TYR A 538 -25.80 -4.37 -2.99
C TYR A 538 -26.02 -3.14 -3.88
N PHE A 539 -25.09 -2.87 -4.79
CA PHE A 539 -25.22 -1.72 -5.69
C PHE A 539 -26.36 -1.91 -6.71
N ARG A 540 -26.46 -3.11 -7.32
CA ARG A 540 -27.53 -3.48 -8.26
C ARG A 540 -27.98 -4.92 -8.06
N ASP A 541 -27.16 -5.87 -8.51
CA ASP A 541 -27.49 -7.29 -8.48
C ASP A 541 -27.48 -7.85 -7.06
N LYS A 542 -28.56 -8.55 -6.69
CA LYS A 542 -28.59 -9.43 -5.52
C LYS A 542 -28.18 -10.85 -5.92
N PRO A 543 -27.59 -11.63 -5.00
CA PRO A 543 -27.18 -13.00 -5.30
C PRO A 543 -28.38 -13.85 -5.69
N LEU A 544 -28.28 -14.55 -6.83
CA LEU A 544 -29.22 -15.58 -7.25
C LEU A 544 -28.96 -16.89 -6.48
N GLN A 545 -29.88 -17.85 -6.58
CA GLN A 545 -29.74 -19.15 -5.91
C GLN A 545 -28.45 -19.87 -6.30
N ASP A 546 -28.02 -19.74 -7.56
CA ASP A 546 -26.81 -20.37 -8.09
C ASP A 546 -25.52 -19.64 -7.65
N ASP A 547 -25.63 -18.37 -7.22
CA ASP A 547 -24.50 -17.60 -6.70
C ASP A 547 -24.13 -18.02 -5.28
N ILE A 548 -25.07 -18.59 -4.53
CA ILE A 548 -24.88 -19.00 -3.14
C ILE A 548 -24.39 -20.44 -3.11
N PRO A 549 -23.19 -20.73 -2.55
CA PRO A 549 -22.70 -22.09 -2.39
C PRO A 549 -23.73 -22.97 -1.67
N ALA A 550 -24.00 -24.18 -2.19
CA ALA A 550 -25.04 -25.07 -1.68
C ALA A 550 -24.93 -25.35 -0.16
N GLU A 551 -23.70 -25.48 0.35
CA GLU A 551 -23.43 -25.65 1.79
C GLU A 551 -23.95 -24.47 2.61
N ILE A 552 -23.73 -23.23 2.13
CA ILE A 552 -24.18 -22.00 2.78
C ILE A 552 -25.69 -21.85 2.65
N ALA A 553 -26.27 -22.18 1.50
CA ALA A 553 -27.71 -22.16 1.30
C ALA A 553 -28.44 -23.10 2.29
N ILE A 554 -27.88 -24.30 2.53
CA ILE A 554 -28.41 -25.24 3.54
C ILE A 554 -28.26 -24.67 4.95
N MET A 555 -27.09 -24.15 5.32
CA MET A 555 -26.87 -23.55 6.66
C MET A 555 -27.82 -22.38 6.94
N ASN A 556 -27.99 -21.47 5.97
CA ASN A 556 -28.90 -20.32 6.11
C ASN A 556 -30.37 -20.78 6.17
N SER A 557 -30.76 -21.82 5.43
CA SER A 557 -32.13 -22.38 5.50
C SER A 557 -32.46 -23.03 6.85
N GLN A 558 -31.47 -23.59 7.55
CA GLN A 558 -31.64 -24.19 8.88
C GLN A 558 -31.72 -23.13 9.99
N GLN A 559 -31.12 -21.95 9.80
CA GLN A 559 -31.26 -20.81 10.72
C GLN A 559 -32.55 -20.00 10.49
N ALA A 560 -33.17 -20.11 9.32
CA ALA A 560 -34.40 -19.40 8.94
C ALA A 560 -35.71 -20.12 9.34
N THR A 561 -35.74 -20.86 10.46
CA THR A 561 -37.00 -21.38 11.02
C THR A 561 -37.76 -20.31 11.82
N SER A 562 -38.06 -19.18 11.19
CA SER A 562 -39.20 -18.34 11.57
C SER A 562 -39.62 -17.47 10.38
N THR A 563 -40.83 -17.72 9.90
CA THR A 563 -41.65 -16.84 9.03
C THR A 563 -41.15 -16.54 7.61
N SER A 564 -41.38 -17.47 6.67
CA SER A 564 -41.94 -17.11 5.35
C SER A 564 -42.46 -18.35 4.60
N LEU A 565 -43.77 -18.47 4.50
CA LEU A 565 -44.46 -19.46 3.66
C LEU A 565 -44.70 -18.87 2.26
N ARG A 566 -43.71 -18.91 1.37
CA ARG A 566 -43.95 -18.92 -0.09
C ARG A 566 -42.99 -19.88 -0.79
N ASN A 567 -43.57 -20.99 -1.24
CA ASN A 567 -42.94 -22.08 -1.95
C ASN A 567 -42.19 -21.65 -3.22
N ALA A 568 -40.97 -22.15 -3.39
CA ALA A 568 -40.39 -22.47 -4.70
C ALA A 568 -39.86 -23.91 -4.66
N ARG A 569 -40.65 -24.81 -5.27
CA ARG A 569 -40.33 -26.16 -5.76
C ARG A 569 -38.88 -26.63 -5.52
N ILE A 570 -38.66 -27.32 -4.40
CA ILE A 570 -37.45 -28.10 -4.15
C ILE A 570 -37.36 -29.21 -5.21
N LYS A 571 -36.46 -29.07 -6.19
CA LYS A 571 -36.01 -30.22 -6.99
C LYS A 571 -35.02 -31.02 -6.13
N ALA A 572 -35.25 -32.33 -6.04
CA ALA A 572 -34.48 -33.24 -5.22
C ALA A 572 -32.98 -33.22 -5.58
N SER A 573 -32.14 -33.15 -4.55
CA SER A 573 -30.66 -33.13 -4.57
C SER A 573 -29.99 -34.41 -5.12
N TRP A 574 -30.75 -35.29 -5.80
CA TRP A 574 -30.25 -36.54 -6.38
C TRP A 574 -30.02 -36.46 -7.90
N ALA A 575 -30.37 -35.33 -8.53
CA ALA A 575 -30.27 -35.13 -9.98
C ALA A 575 -29.09 -34.26 -10.43
N GLN A 576 -27.99 -34.19 -9.67
CA GLN A 576 -26.72 -33.74 -10.24
C GLN A 576 -26.01 -34.94 -10.86
N SER A 577 -25.91 -34.88 -12.19
CA SER A 577 -25.30 -35.87 -13.07
C SER A 577 -23.97 -36.36 -12.53
N SER A 578 -23.91 -37.66 -12.27
CA SER A 578 -22.77 -38.45 -11.80
C SER A 578 -21.67 -38.64 -12.87
N ASN A 579 -21.52 -37.72 -13.82
CA ASN A 579 -20.49 -37.78 -14.86
C ASN A 579 -19.51 -36.61 -14.72
N LYS A 580 -18.56 -36.76 -13.79
CA LYS A 580 -17.19 -36.19 -13.80
C LYS A 580 -16.43 -36.60 -12.53
N VAL A 581 -16.40 -37.90 -12.24
CA VAL A 581 -15.44 -38.48 -11.29
C VAL A 581 -14.25 -38.95 -12.10
N GLY A 582 -13.25 -38.08 -12.26
CA GLY A 582 -12.03 -38.44 -13.00
C GLY A 582 -11.31 -37.26 -13.65
N GLN A 583 -10.95 -36.23 -12.87
CA GLN A 583 -9.80 -35.35 -13.13
C GLN A 583 -9.66 -34.40 -11.94
N SER A 584 -8.60 -34.58 -11.14
CA SER A 584 -8.22 -33.63 -10.09
C SER A 584 -7.52 -32.42 -10.71
N SER A 585 -8.22 -31.66 -11.57
CA SER A 585 -7.83 -30.28 -11.82
C SER A 585 -8.22 -29.47 -10.59
N THR A 586 -7.31 -28.64 -10.11
CA THR A 586 -7.50 -27.67 -9.03
C THR A 586 -8.83 -26.92 -9.24
N LYS A 587 -9.90 -27.31 -8.52
CA LYS A 587 -11.17 -26.59 -8.58
C LYS A 587 -10.89 -25.13 -8.23
N SER A 588 -11.12 -24.22 -9.17
CA SER A 588 -10.83 -22.80 -8.96
C SER A 588 -11.73 -22.26 -7.86
N LYS A 589 -11.10 -21.60 -6.89
CA LYS A 589 -11.73 -21.08 -5.67
C LYS A 589 -12.58 -19.86 -6.02
N GLN A 590 -13.65 -19.63 -5.27
CA GLN A 590 -14.39 -18.36 -5.34
C GLN A 590 -13.45 -17.21 -4.96
N ARG A 591 -13.48 -16.13 -5.73
CA ARG A 591 -12.68 -14.93 -5.48
C ARG A 591 -13.49 -13.84 -4.80
N ILE A 592 -12.85 -13.13 -3.87
CA ILE A 592 -13.46 -12.05 -3.09
C ILE A 592 -12.48 -10.89 -3.07
N PHE A 593 -12.98 -9.72 -3.43
CA PHE A 593 -12.21 -8.50 -3.57
C PHE A 593 -12.68 -7.48 -2.53
N CYS A 594 -11.74 -6.80 -1.90
CA CYS A 594 -12.00 -5.67 -1.02
C CYS A 594 -11.19 -4.46 -1.48
N TYR A 595 -11.86 -3.33 -1.68
CA TYR A 595 -11.21 -2.06 -1.92
C TYR A 595 -11.47 -1.11 -0.75
N VAL A 596 -10.41 -0.48 -0.24
CA VAL A 596 -10.49 0.49 0.87
C VAL A 596 -9.98 1.84 0.39
N ALA A 597 -10.89 2.79 0.17
CA ALA A 597 -10.53 4.16 -0.17
C ALA A 597 -9.92 4.87 1.04
N GLY A 598 -8.75 5.49 0.86
CA GLY A 598 -8.09 6.23 1.92
C GLY A 598 -7.06 5.43 2.72
N GLY A 599 -6.63 4.26 2.23
CA GLY A 599 -5.49 3.53 2.79
C GLY A 599 -5.83 2.21 3.51
N ILE A 600 -5.01 1.17 3.28
CA ILE A 600 -5.06 -0.12 4.01
C ILE A 600 -3.87 -0.26 4.96
N THR A 601 -4.04 -0.98 6.04
CA THR A 601 -2.99 -1.27 7.02
C THR A 601 -2.41 -2.67 6.82
N TYR A 602 -1.21 -2.91 7.36
CA TYR A 602 -0.57 -4.24 7.30
C TYR A 602 -1.35 -5.33 8.05
N SER A 603 -2.11 -4.99 9.09
CA SER A 603 -2.97 -5.96 9.80
C SER A 603 -4.23 -6.33 8.99
N GLU A 604 -4.78 -5.39 8.23
CA GLU A 604 -5.85 -5.67 7.26
C GLU A 604 -5.35 -6.53 6.10
N ILE A 605 -4.13 -6.27 5.60
CA ILE A 605 -3.45 -7.12 4.61
C ILE A 605 -3.31 -8.55 5.14
N ARG A 606 -2.71 -8.72 6.33
CA ARG A 606 -2.54 -10.02 6.99
C ARG A 606 -3.85 -10.79 7.07
N SER A 607 -4.94 -10.09 7.42
CA SER A 607 -6.26 -10.69 7.56
C SER A 607 -6.74 -11.38 6.28
N MET A 608 -6.40 -10.87 5.09
CA MET A 608 -6.78 -11.52 3.82
C MET A 608 -6.07 -12.85 3.60
N TYR A 609 -4.81 -12.95 3.99
CA TYR A 609 -4.05 -14.19 3.94
C TYR A 609 -4.58 -15.22 4.94
N GLU A 610 -4.87 -14.79 6.17
CA GLU A 610 -5.49 -15.64 7.19
C GLU A 610 -6.84 -16.21 6.72
N LEU A 611 -7.69 -15.36 6.14
CA LEU A 611 -8.98 -15.79 5.59
C LEU A 611 -8.84 -16.71 4.38
N SER A 612 -7.90 -16.42 3.48
CA SER A 612 -7.64 -17.26 2.30
C SER A 612 -7.21 -18.68 2.71
N ASN A 613 -6.31 -18.76 3.70
CA ASN A 613 -5.82 -20.03 4.22
C ASN A 613 -6.90 -20.81 4.98
N THR A 614 -7.73 -20.12 5.77
CA THR A 614 -8.74 -20.77 6.63
C THR A 614 -9.97 -21.21 5.85
N LEU A 615 -10.43 -20.40 4.89
CA LEU A 615 -11.71 -20.61 4.18
C LEU A 615 -11.53 -21.24 2.80
N ASN A 616 -10.29 -21.51 2.38
CA ASN A 616 -9.95 -22.05 1.07
C ASN A 616 -10.60 -21.26 -0.09
N LYS A 617 -10.57 -19.93 0.00
CA LYS A 617 -11.04 -18.98 -1.02
C LYS A 617 -9.95 -17.96 -1.32
N ASP A 618 -10.04 -17.29 -2.45
CA ASP A 618 -9.04 -16.29 -2.82
C ASP A 618 -9.51 -14.89 -2.45
N PHE A 619 -8.95 -14.34 -1.37
CA PHE A 619 -9.19 -12.97 -0.95
C PHE A 619 -8.11 -12.03 -1.49
N TYR A 620 -8.54 -10.89 -2.00
CA TYR A 620 -7.69 -9.82 -2.48
C TYR A 620 -8.10 -8.51 -1.82
N ILE A 621 -7.12 -7.67 -1.47
CA ILE A 621 -7.36 -6.34 -0.91
C ILE A 621 -6.54 -5.28 -1.63
N GLY A 622 -7.11 -4.09 -1.81
CA GLY A 622 -6.38 -2.97 -2.39
C GLY A 622 -6.87 -1.60 -1.96
N SER A 623 -6.10 -0.59 -2.36
CA SER A 623 -6.22 0.80 -1.92
C SER A 623 -5.42 1.72 -2.86
N GLU A 624 -5.36 3.02 -2.62
CA GLU A 624 -4.35 3.89 -3.24
C GLU A 624 -2.99 3.81 -2.54
N SER A 625 -2.99 3.46 -1.26
CA SER A 625 -1.76 3.40 -0.44
C SER A 625 -1.86 2.37 0.68
N ILE A 626 -0.71 1.90 1.16
CA ILE A 626 -0.57 1.12 2.38
C ILE A 626 -0.11 2.07 3.49
N LEU A 627 -0.96 2.28 4.49
CA LEU A 627 -0.70 3.19 5.60
C LEU A 627 0.10 2.52 6.70
N LYS A 628 1.18 3.19 7.09
CA LYS A 628 1.79 3.03 8.42
C LYS A 628 1.07 3.93 9.41
N PRO A 629 1.18 3.67 10.73
CA PRO A 629 0.54 4.53 11.72
C PRO A 629 0.94 6.00 11.60
N ARG A 630 2.21 6.28 11.31
CA ARG A 630 2.69 7.64 11.01
C ARG A 630 2.00 8.26 9.79
N ASP A 631 1.78 7.51 8.73
CA ASP A 631 1.13 8.02 7.51
C ASP A 631 -0.32 8.40 7.80
N PHE A 632 -1.02 7.64 8.65
CA PHE A 632 -2.37 7.99 9.09
C PHE A 632 -2.39 9.28 9.92
N LEU A 633 -1.44 9.48 10.84
CA LEU A 633 -1.31 10.73 11.58
C LEU A 633 -1.06 11.92 10.64
N ILE A 634 -0.19 11.77 9.64
CA ILE A 634 0.07 12.79 8.62
C ILE A 634 -1.19 13.05 7.79
N GLY A 635 -1.94 12.00 7.44
CA GLY A 635 -3.23 12.09 6.76
C GLY A 635 -4.23 12.95 7.53
N LEU A 636 -4.38 12.70 8.84
CA LEU A 636 -5.24 13.51 9.73
C LEU A 636 -4.81 14.97 9.80
N GLN A 637 -3.52 15.28 9.75
CA GLN A 637 -3.03 16.67 9.69
C GLN A 637 -3.29 17.32 8.32
N SER A 638 -3.26 16.53 7.25
CA SER A 638 -3.32 16.99 5.87
C SER A 638 -4.75 17.21 5.37
N ILE A 639 -5.74 16.64 6.06
CA ILE A 639 -7.16 16.90 5.78
C ILE A 639 -7.67 18.18 6.45
N ASP A 640 -6.81 18.98 7.08
CA ASP A 640 -7.17 20.25 7.74
C ASP A 640 -7.65 21.31 6.72
N LYS A 641 -8.57 22.19 7.14
CA LYS A 641 -9.13 23.25 6.28
C LYS A 641 -8.10 24.32 5.90
N VAL A 642 -7.04 24.47 6.70
CA VAL A 642 -5.96 25.43 6.42
C VAL A 642 -5.08 24.96 5.25
N LYS A 643 -5.07 23.67 4.94
CA LYS A 643 -4.27 23.10 3.85
C LYS A 643 -5.00 23.20 2.52
N GLN A 644 -4.42 23.94 1.58
CA GLN A 644 -4.88 24.04 0.20
C GLN A 644 -4.28 22.94 -0.68
N MET A 645 -4.84 22.69 -1.86
CA MET A 645 -4.30 21.69 -2.79
C MET A 645 -2.81 21.90 -3.11
N SER A 646 -2.36 23.15 -3.21
CA SER A 646 -0.96 23.52 -3.45
C SER A 646 -0.02 23.21 -2.28
N ASP A 647 -0.54 23.15 -1.05
CA ASP A 647 0.23 22.82 0.15
C ASP A 647 0.38 21.30 0.34
N LEU A 648 -0.41 20.54 -0.42
CA LEU A 648 -0.51 19.10 -0.35
C LEU A 648 0.27 18.53 -1.53
N ASN A 649 1.24 17.67 -1.26
CA ASN A 649 2.01 17.00 -2.31
C ASN A 649 1.16 15.89 -2.97
N LEU A 650 0.16 16.29 -3.75
CA LEU A 650 -0.80 15.41 -4.41
C LEU A 650 -0.42 15.23 -5.88
N ASN A 651 -0.06 14.01 -6.26
CA ASN A 651 0.34 13.71 -7.64
C ASN A 651 -0.78 14.00 -8.62
N LEU A 652 -2.03 13.64 -8.27
CA LEU A 652 -3.18 13.91 -9.12
C LEU A 652 -3.34 15.41 -9.42
N TYR A 653 -3.12 16.28 -8.43
CA TYR A 653 -3.15 17.72 -8.63
C TYR A 653 -2.01 18.19 -9.54
N ASN A 654 -0.80 17.68 -9.32
CA ASN A 654 0.36 18.00 -10.15
C ASN A 654 0.16 17.57 -11.61
N GLU A 655 -0.42 16.39 -11.86
CA GLU A 655 -0.70 15.87 -13.19
C GLU A 655 -1.78 16.68 -13.92
N LEU A 656 -2.81 17.14 -13.20
CA LEU A 656 -3.89 17.96 -13.78
C LEU A 656 -3.46 19.40 -14.10
N THR A 657 -2.55 19.96 -13.30
CA THR A 657 -2.13 21.37 -13.42
C THR A 657 -0.88 21.56 -14.29
N THR A 658 0.00 20.56 -14.37
CA THR A 658 1.24 20.68 -15.15
C THR A 658 0.96 20.48 -16.63
N THR A 659 1.16 21.52 -17.43
CA THR A 659 1.20 21.40 -18.90
C THR A 659 2.60 20.96 -19.33
N LYS A 660 2.75 19.68 -19.71
CA LYS A 660 3.97 19.20 -20.38
C LYS A 660 3.83 19.37 -21.89
N GLU A 661 4.79 20.04 -22.52
CA GLU A 661 4.93 20.06 -23.98
C GLU A 661 5.90 18.98 -24.43
N PRO A 662 5.65 18.32 -25.58
CA PRO A 662 6.57 17.33 -26.14
C PRO A 662 7.95 17.96 -26.40
N PRO A 663 9.06 17.29 -26.07
CA PRO A 663 10.39 17.82 -26.33
C PRO A 663 10.61 18.15 -27.81
N LEU A 664 11.17 19.33 -28.10
CA LEU A 664 11.34 19.83 -29.48
C LEU A 664 12.17 18.88 -30.37
N TYR A 665 13.14 18.16 -29.78
CA TYR A 665 13.97 17.21 -30.51
C TYR A 665 13.18 16.00 -31.06
N LEU A 666 11.96 15.74 -30.56
CA LEU A 666 11.11 14.69 -31.14
C LEU A 666 10.63 15.06 -32.55
N PHE A 667 10.57 16.37 -32.85
CA PHE A 667 10.17 16.91 -34.14
C PHE A 667 11.36 17.14 -35.10
N GLU A 668 12.60 16.97 -34.64
CA GLU A 668 13.78 17.12 -35.50
C GLU A 668 13.97 15.92 -36.44
N SER A 669 14.01 16.18 -37.75
CA SER A 669 14.37 15.18 -38.76
C SER A 669 15.88 14.90 -38.74
N SER A 670 16.27 13.62 -38.74
CA SER A 670 17.68 13.17 -38.67
C SER A 670 18.57 13.66 -39.83
N GLU A 671 17.99 14.17 -40.92
CA GLU A 671 18.72 14.66 -42.10
C GLU A 671 19.54 15.94 -41.87
N ARG A 672 19.22 16.76 -40.85
CA ARG A 672 19.93 18.04 -40.62
C ARG A 672 21.37 17.86 -40.14
N HIS A 673 21.74 16.70 -39.61
CA HIS A 673 23.09 16.47 -39.08
C HIS A 673 24.10 15.95 -40.12
N HIS A 674 23.66 15.47 -41.29
CA HIS A 674 24.60 15.09 -42.37
C HIS A 674 25.04 16.26 -43.26
N LEU A 675 24.34 17.40 -43.22
CA LEU A 675 24.68 18.58 -44.01
C LEU A 675 25.68 19.53 -43.31
N GLN A 676 25.93 19.36 -42.02
CA GLN A 676 26.91 20.18 -41.26
C GLN A 676 28.30 19.54 -41.13
N SER A 677 28.52 18.33 -41.65
CA SER A 677 29.79 17.59 -41.55
C SER A 677 30.48 17.37 -42.90
N ARG A 678 30.37 18.32 -43.84
CA ARG A 678 31.26 18.38 -45.01
C ARG A 678 32.30 19.49 -44.80
N PRO A 679 33.60 19.19 -44.72
CA PRO A 679 34.62 20.23 -44.78
C PRO A 679 34.61 20.82 -46.20
N ALA A 680 34.44 22.13 -46.32
CA ALA A 680 34.67 22.83 -47.58
C ALA A 680 36.17 22.75 -47.95
N PRO A 681 36.53 22.55 -49.23
CA PRO A 681 37.93 22.54 -49.64
C PRO A 681 38.50 23.95 -49.52
N GLY A 682 39.68 24.04 -48.90
CA GLY A 682 40.35 25.30 -48.61
C GLY A 682 40.79 26.07 -49.86
N ASN A 683 40.86 27.39 -49.70
CA ASN A 683 41.72 28.23 -50.54
C ASN A 683 42.42 29.27 -49.68
N ILE A 684 43.68 29.48 -50.05
CA ILE A 684 44.76 30.14 -49.33
C ILE A 684 44.78 31.64 -49.62
N SER A 685 44.98 32.42 -48.54
CA SER A 685 45.57 33.77 -48.37
C SER A 685 45.38 34.89 -49.43
N THR A 686 45.01 36.10 -48.97
CA THR A 686 45.95 37.23 -48.73
C THR A 686 45.24 38.57 -48.42
N GLN A 687 45.92 39.40 -47.62
CA GLN A 687 45.86 40.89 -47.49
C GLN A 687 44.85 41.61 -46.56
N ASN A 688 45.41 42.04 -45.41
CA ASN A 688 45.63 43.43 -44.93
C ASN A 688 44.53 44.52 -44.84
N SER A 689 44.61 45.23 -43.70
CA SER A 689 44.09 46.58 -43.34
C SER A 689 42.60 46.65 -42.95
N SER A 690 42.11 47.42 -41.98
CA SER A 690 42.67 48.38 -41.01
C SER A 690 41.63 48.64 -39.89
N ARG A 691 42.09 49.24 -38.79
CA ARG A 691 41.40 49.55 -37.51
C ARG A 691 40.13 50.43 -37.67
N VAL A 692 39.19 50.37 -36.70
CA VAL A 692 38.90 51.43 -35.69
C VAL A 692 37.63 51.12 -34.86
N SER A 693 37.74 51.34 -33.53
CA SER A 693 36.71 51.65 -32.48
C SER A 693 35.62 50.60 -32.16
N SER A 694 35.11 50.38 -30.94
CA SER A 694 35.30 50.97 -29.60
C SER A 694 34.41 50.19 -28.62
N ASN A 695 34.84 50.08 -27.35
CA ASN A 695 34.06 50.10 -26.08
C ASN A 695 32.82 49.17 -25.93
N LEU A 696 32.51 48.54 -24.80
CA LEU A 696 33.00 48.58 -23.43
C LEU A 696 32.46 47.29 -22.76
N GLY A 697 33.24 46.66 -21.89
CA GLY A 697 32.80 45.58 -21.02
C GLY A 697 33.29 45.82 -19.60
N SER A 698 32.44 45.53 -18.62
CA SER A 698 32.74 45.22 -17.21
C SER A 698 31.38 45.01 -16.52
N ALA A 699 30.99 43.85 -16.00
CA ALA A 699 31.58 43.02 -14.95
C ALA A 699 31.83 43.80 -13.66
N ASN A 700 31.06 43.49 -12.60
CA ASN A 700 31.53 43.64 -11.24
C ASN A 700 30.84 42.68 -10.26
N SER A 701 31.64 42.31 -9.28
CA SER A 701 31.56 41.23 -8.33
C SER A 701 31.07 41.66 -6.94
N ALA A 702 30.84 40.64 -6.11
CA ALA A 702 30.51 40.59 -4.69
C ALA A 702 31.31 41.50 -3.74
N SER A 703 30.70 41.78 -2.57
CA SER A 703 31.38 41.83 -1.27
C SER A 703 30.41 41.69 -0.08
N SER A 704 30.93 41.10 1.00
CA SER A 704 30.48 41.05 2.42
C SER A 704 30.24 42.46 3.01
N SER A 705 29.63 42.72 4.19
CA SER A 705 29.73 42.22 5.58
C SER A 705 28.66 42.97 6.42
N SER A 706 28.16 42.53 7.59
CA SER A 706 28.64 42.94 8.93
C SER A 706 27.53 42.79 10.00
N VAL A 707 27.98 42.56 11.24
CA VAL A 707 27.27 42.33 12.51
C VAL A 707 26.65 43.61 13.10
N ASN A 708 25.56 43.49 13.87
CA ASN A 708 25.29 44.40 15.00
C ASN A 708 24.52 43.72 16.15
N GLN A 709 25.04 43.90 17.36
CA GLN A 709 24.49 43.52 18.66
C GLN A 709 23.45 44.52 19.15
N MET A 710 22.45 44.05 19.91
CA MET A 710 21.83 44.85 20.99
C MET A 710 21.52 43.96 22.19
N ASN A 711 22.08 44.35 23.34
CA ASN A 711 21.76 43.88 24.69
C ASN A 711 20.46 44.52 25.19
N VAL A 712 19.62 43.77 25.90
CA VAL A 712 18.76 44.28 26.98
C VAL A 712 18.65 43.21 28.08
N ASP A 713 18.77 43.69 29.32
CA ASP A 713 19.07 42.97 30.56
C ASP A 713 17.98 42.05 31.15
N PHE A 714 18.50 41.15 31.99
CA PHE A 714 17.85 40.15 32.83
C PHE A 714 16.93 40.72 33.93
N ASN A 715 15.85 40.01 34.25
CA ASN A 715 15.35 39.91 35.61
C ASN A 715 14.92 38.47 35.94
N SER A 716 15.43 38.00 37.06
CA SER A 716 15.41 36.64 37.58
C SER A 716 14.14 36.33 38.37
N PHE A 717 13.57 35.13 38.18
CA PHE A 717 12.68 34.51 39.16
C PHE A 717 13.10 33.06 39.39
N ASN A 718 13.59 32.82 40.60
CA ASN A 718 13.86 31.52 41.21
C ASN A 718 12.55 30.77 41.48
N LEU A 719 12.48 29.48 41.16
CA LEU A 719 11.55 28.55 41.79
C LEU A 719 12.14 27.13 41.74
N ASN A 720 12.76 26.75 42.86
CA ASN A 720 13.08 25.37 43.22
C ASN A 720 11.79 24.59 43.48
N SER A 721 11.58 23.48 42.78
CA SER A 721 10.85 22.33 43.34
C SER A 721 11.28 21.05 42.61
N GLN A 722 11.80 20.08 43.36
CA GLN A 722 12.12 18.74 42.86
C GLN A 722 10.84 17.94 42.62
N PRO A 723 10.75 17.09 41.57
CA PRO A 723 9.74 16.05 41.52
C PRO A 723 10.26 14.78 42.22
N SER A 724 9.49 14.36 43.21
CA SER A 724 9.57 13.06 43.89
C SER A 724 9.40 11.88 42.93
N SER A 725 10.06 10.78 43.25
CA SER A 725 10.10 9.50 42.53
C SER A 725 8.75 9.00 42.01
N ASN A 726 8.67 8.82 40.69
CA ASN A 726 7.60 8.11 39.99
C ASN A 726 7.45 6.68 40.53
N THR A 727 6.37 6.43 41.26
CA THR A 727 5.94 5.07 41.62
C THR A 727 4.90 4.59 40.61
N VAL A 728 5.15 3.42 40.04
CA VAL A 728 4.28 2.73 39.07
C VAL A 728 2.91 2.41 39.73
N PRO A 729 1.76 2.53 39.03
CA PRO A 729 0.43 2.23 39.58
C PRO A 729 0.29 0.81 40.17
N SER A 730 -0.57 0.63 41.16
CA SER A 730 -0.69 -0.60 41.96
C SER A 730 -1.12 -1.85 41.16
N HIS A 731 -1.83 -1.69 40.04
CA HIS A 731 -2.20 -2.81 39.18
C HIS A 731 -0.99 -3.33 38.37
N TYR A 732 -0.07 -2.44 37.97
CA TYR A 732 1.23 -2.82 37.38
C TYR A 732 2.18 -3.41 38.43
N GLN A 733 2.16 -2.93 39.68
CA GLN A 733 2.97 -3.50 40.77
C GLN A 733 2.63 -4.97 41.08
N LYS A 734 1.35 -5.37 40.93
CA LYS A 734 0.92 -6.76 41.08
C LYS A 734 1.47 -7.69 40.00
N ARG A 735 1.72 -7.20 38.77
CA ARG A 735 2.38 -8.00 37.73
C ARG A 735 3.89 -8.08 37.96
N VAL A 736 4.55 -6.99 38.37
CA VAL A 736 6.01 -6.97 38.64
C VAL A 736 6.42 -7.89 39.79
N SER A 737 5.62 -8.00 40.86
CA SER A 737 5.92 -8.86 42.02
C SER A 737 5.82 -10.36 41.72
N SER A 738 5.16 -10.75 40.63
CA SER A 738 5.12 -12.15 40.17
C SER A 738 6.37 -12.56 39.36
N PHE A 739 7.20 -11.61 38.93
CA PHE A 739 8.41 -11.87 38.14
C PHE A 739 9.71 -11.92 38.97
N SER A 740 9.70 -11.52 40.24
CA SER A 740 10.90 -11.38 41.07
C SER A 740 11.20 -12.57 41.99
N THR A 741 10.46 -13.67 41.90
CA THR A 741 10.74 -14.90 42.66
C THR A 741 11.05 -16.07 41.72
N ASN A 742 12.30 -16.13 41.25
CA ASN A 742 13.06 -17.35 40.97
C ASN A 742 14.37 -16.97 40.27
N SER A 743 15.41 -16.73 41.07
CA SER A 743 16.78 -16.65 40.56
C SER A 743 17.70 -17.48 41.45
N THR A 744 17.94 -18.73 41.06
CA THR A 744 19.19 -19.45 41.33
C THR A 744 19.28 -20.64 40.37
N THR A 745 20.45 -20.78 39.72
CA THR A 745 20.96 -21.91 38.89
C THR A 745 20.61 -21.98 37.38
N SER A 746 21.55 -21.43 36.58
CA SER A 746 22.12 -21.91 35.30
C SER A 746 21.25 -22.55 34.19
N GLU A 747 20.90 -21.77 33.15
CA GLU A 747 20.91 -22.15 31.71
C GLU A 747 20.57 -20.90 30.82
N PRO A 748 21.49 -20.33 30.02
CA PRO A 748 21.29 -18.98 29.45
C PRO A 748 20.40 -18.88 28.19
N THR A 749 20.08 -20.00 27.52
CA THR A 749 19.32 -19.98 26.25
C THR A 749 17.82 -20.20 26.42
N LYS A 750 17.37 -20.92 27.45
CA LYS A 750 15.93 -21.04 27.80
C LYS A 750 15.41 -19.81 28.54
N GLU A 751 16.22 -19.16 29.36
CA GLU A 751 15.83 -17.96 30.11
C GLU A 751 15.49 -16.77 29.20
N LYS A 752 16.30 -16.50 28.16
CA LYS A 752 16.01 -15.42 27.19
C LYS A 752 14.74 -15.71 26.37
N LYS A 753 14.52 -16.95 25.94
CA LYS A 753 13.31 -17.38 25.22
C LYS A 753 12.04 -17.25 26.08
N SER A 754 12.14 -17.65 27.35
CA SER A 754 11.06 -17.45 28.35
C SER A 754 10.79 -15.96 28.59
N ARG A 755 11.84 -15.14 28.70
CA ARG A 755 11.74 -13.70 28.92
C ARG A 755 11.09 -12.94 27.76
N LEU A 756 11.43 -13.27 26.51
CA LEU A 756 10.80 -12.66 25.33
C LEU A 756 9.32 -13.01 25.22
N LYS A 757 8.95 -14.29 25.40
CA LYS A 757 7.53 -14.71 25.42
C LYS A 757 6.75 -14.08 26.59
N ARG A 758 7.40 -13.80 27.73
CA ARG A 758 6.82 -13.09 28.88
C ARG A 758 6.61 -11.58 28.65
N LEU A 759 7.25 -10.96 27.65
CA LEU A 759 7.02 -9.54 27.34
C LEU A 759 5.70 -9.31 26.58
N PHE A 760 5.21 -10.34 25.90
CA PHE A 760 4.00 -10.30 25.07
C PHE A 760 2.83 -11.09 25.68
N LYS A 761 3.03 -11.68 26.85
CA LYS A 761 2.05 -12.43 27.64
C LYS A 761 1.81 -11.67 28.93
#